data_AF-A0A0V1D1U7-F1
#
_entry.id   AF-A0A0V1D1U7-F1
#
_cell.length_a   1.000
_cell.length_b   1.000
_cell.length_c   1.000
_cell.angle_alpha   90.00
_cell.angle_beta   90.00
_cell.angle_gamma   90.00
#
_symmetry.space_group_name_H-M   'P 1'
#
loop_
_entity.id
_entity.type
_entity.pdbx_description
1 polymer ?
#
loop_
_entity_poly.entity_id
_entity_poly.type
_entity_poly.pdbx_seq_one_letter_code
_entity_poly.pdbx_strand_id
1 'polypeptide(L)'
;MLDMSGSMLGQRFEIAKQTIEMILETLTENDFFNMIVFSEEPKFILSCFRNRLVQATIKNKKLMRVTLDNVTAEGIANYPAALSLAFEVLIEASQNPGVNSGCQNAIMLITDGPSDTYEDIFEKYNKDKTIRFFTYLIGDDVTETREVRWMACYNRGYFAHISNLADVQEKVQSYIGVMSRLTSERNRTDPVWTGAYYDRLGAVLVATVAFPVVANDSFRGVVGASALITELQQMAPLYMLGTHSYTFIVDNNGYVVHHPQLRPLYMGKAKPHYNSMDIMEMEVLADNYLENGSLANPVDYDSDLRRHLADGVSSKDFLRKFSQKIIWACDGPNNLRRVYLQNNVYHYRGINNTLMSLALAVPEDSRYRIALPSTYSPYPYKNIDFKWFSGTNWRLHPDWHYCRINDSDYSMTKEEAFVINMKHYSETGRIARNCALYTYLIERLLFDAEVTSQMDSAWIQESRLDERKGVHLVYLATHAGLTRFVSMDLKDVQYQPDVQTWPSDDNRTEELPSTLDKPYFHFSKRHTRALDEVFYKRAMQFLNGEFVFDVNITNNIYLKNGSQTYPHAKDGRSIIVTGNRAILVRDDYGNEAPASVVGFEMLYASFEEMIYNASHKMCHFNSKVRCYLLDEHGYIVYASLPHTSQERVHYLRQFFGHLSLENTENGAIERYLMKKLVDLFVYQKLLYVDFQDLCQNLNLYNSARRLFNPLLAVSKLIISMLQKMIRFFLEINPLAIIFSLFSRASCKSCW
;
A
#
# COMPACT_ATOMS: atom_id res chain seq x y z
N MET A 1 -24.63 -23.84 -2.65
CA MET A 1 -25.28 -24.52 -3.77
C MET A 1 -26.31 -23.57 -4.34
N LEU A 2 -26.31 -23.38 -5.65
CA LEU A 2 -27.24 -22.50 -6.35
C LEU A 2 -28.00 -23.30 -7.41
N ASP A 3 -29.32 -23.27 -7.29
CA ASP A 3 -30.24 -23.77 -8.31
C ASP A 3 -30.19 -22.84 -9.53
N MET A 4 -29.90 -23.43 -10.69
CA MET A 4 -29.83 -22.76 -11.99
C MET A 4 -30.92 -23.25 -12.94
N SER A 5 -31.96 -23.92 -12.44
CA SER A 5 -33.08 -24.37 -13.28
C SER A 5 -33.83 -23.19 -13.90
N GLY A 6 -34.57 -23.46 -14.99
CA GLY A 6 -35.27 -22.42 -15.74
C GLY A 6 -36.27 -21.60 -14.91
N SER A 7 -36.75 -22.12 -13.78
CA SER A 7 -37.67 -21.41 -12.87
C SER A 7 -36.98 -20.29 -12.07
N MET A 8 -35.65 -20.33 -11.95
CA MET A 8 -34.84 -19.28 -11.34
C MET A 8 -34.61 -18.08 -12.28
N LEU A 9 -34.96 -18.17 -13.57
CA LEU A 9 -34.69 -17.12 -14.56
C LEU A 9 -35.37 -15.77 -14.19
N GLY A 10 -34.67 -14.67 -14.45
CA GLY A 10 -35.20 -13.32 -14.23
C GLY A 10 -34.98 -12.80 -12.81
N GLN A 11 -36.03 -12.29 -12.18
CA GLN A 11 -35.92 -11.61 -10.87
C GLN A 11 -35.40 -12.54 -9.76
N ARG A 12 -35.78 -13.83 -9.78
CA ARG A 12 -35.32 -14.82 -8.80
C ARG A 12 -33.80 -15.00 -8.87
N PHE A 13 -33.22 -15.05 -10.05
CA PHE A 13 -31.77 -15.14 -10.24
C PHE A 13 -31.04 -13.90 -9.70
N GLU A 14 -31.56 -12.71 -9.94
CA GLU A 14 -30.97 -11.47 -9.40
C GLU A 14 -31.01 -11.44 -7.86
N ILE A 15 -32.12 -11.89 -7.24
CA ILE A 15 -32.21 -12.03 -5.79
C ILE A 15 -31.22 -13.08 -5.27
N ALA A 16 -31.11 -14.22 -5.95
CA ALA A 16 -30.17 -15.28 -5.60
C ALA A 16 -28.71 -14.81 -5.67
N LYS A 17 -28.37 -14.03 -6.69
CA LYS A 17 -27.06 -13.42 -6.86
C LYS A 17 -26.74 -12.46 -5.72
N GLN A 18 -27.66 -11.55 -5.38
CA GLN A 18 -27.46 -10.64 -4.24
C GLN A 18 -27.34 -11.41 -2.91
N THR A 19 -28.09 -12.51 -2.76
CA THR A 19 -28.01 -13.40 -1.59
C THR A 19 -26.62 -14.03 -1.48
N ILE A 20 -26.07 -14.51 -2.59
CA ILE A 20 -24.71 -15.05 -2.64
C ILE A 20 -23.68 -13.97 -2.32
N GLU A 21 -23.82 -12.78 -2.88
CA GLU A 21 -22.89 -11.68 -2.59
C GLU A 21 -22.87 -11.36 -1.09
N MET A 22 -24.03 -11.28 -0.45
CA MET A 22 -24.15 -11.08 0.99
C MET A 22 -23.52 -12.22 1.80
N ILE A 23 -23.72 -13.48 1.39
CA ILE A 23 -23.06 -14.65 2.02
C ILE A 23 -21.53 -14.55 1.86
N LEU A 24 -21.03 -14.18 0.68
CA LEU A 24 -19.58 -14.04 0.47
C LEU A 24 -18.98 -12.88 1.28
N GLU A 25 -19.76 -11.83 1.56
CA GLU A 25 -19.33 -10.72 2.42
C GLU A 25 -19.21 -11.11 3.90
N THR A 26 -19.99 -12.08 4.38
CA THR A 26 -19.88 -12.56 5.77
C THR A 26 -18.71 -13.53 5.98
N LEU A 27 -18.13 -14.10 4.92
CA LEU A 27 -16.97 -14.98 5.00
C LEU A 27 -15.67 -14.21 5.22
N THR A 28 -14.89 -14.66 6.20
CA THR A 28 -13.57 -14.14 6.55
C THR A 28 -12.45 -14.95 5.90
N GLU A 29 -11.22 -14.45 5.96
CA GLU A 29 -10.04 -15.14 5.42
C GLU A 29 -9.74 -16.49 6.10
N ASN A 30 -10.30 -16.75 7.29
CA ASN A 30 -10.17 -18.05 7.98
C ASN A 30 -11.22 -19.08 7.50
N ASP A 31 -12.18 -18.65 6.68
CA ASP A 31 -13.24 -19.51 6.17
C ASP A 31 -12.86 -20.13 4.82
N PHE A 32 -13.34 -21.34 4.58
CA PHE A 32 -13.13 -22.06 3.33
C PHE A 32 -14.48 -22.33 2.66
N PHE A 33 -14.57 -22.08 1.36
CA PHE A 33 -15.81 -22.14 0.62
C PHE A 33 -15.61 -22.71 -0.78
N ASN A 34 -16.71 -23.14 -1.38
CA ASN A 34 -16.82 -23.42 -2.81
C ASN A 34 -18.29 -23.24 -3.22
N MET A 35 -18.55 -23.10 -4.51
CA MET A 35 -19.90 -22.96 -5.05
C MET A 35 -20.15 -24.01 -6.11
N ILE A 36 -21.19 -24.79 -5.85
CA ILE A 36 -21.78 -25.72 -6.80
C ILE A 36 -23.01 -25.05 -7.39
N VAL A 37 -23.02 -24.90 -8.71
CA VAL A 37 -24.19 -24.52 -9.49
C VAL A 37 -24.76 -25.78 -10.12
N PHE A 38 -26.08 -25.92 -10.16
CA PHE A 38 -26.69 -27.13 -10.70
C PHE A 38 -27.98 -26.82 -11.48
N SER A 39 -28.09 -27.45 -12.64
CA SER A 39 -29.34 -27.69 -13.34
C SER A 39 -29.41 -29.20 -13.59
N GLU A 40 -29.23 -29.67 -14.83
CA GLU A 40 -29.24 -31.11 -15.14
C GLU A 40 -28.04 -31.85 -14.52
N GLU A 41 -26.88 -31.19 -14.50
CA GLU A 41 -25.65 -31.67 -13.89
C GLU A 41 -25.06 -30.63 -12.91
N PRO A 42 -24.59 -31.06 -11.73
CA PRO A 42 -23.91 -30.17 -10.80
C PRO A 42 -22.47 -29.89 -11.26
N LYS A 43 -22.06 -28.63 -11.23
CA LYS A 43 -20.72 -28.18 -11.63
C LYS A 43 -20.19 -27.16 -10.63
N PHE A 44 -18.87 -27.15 -10.45
CA PHE A 44 -18.22 -26.04 -9.77
C PHE A 44 -18.17 -24.84 -10.70
N ILE A 45 -18.50 -23.65 -10.18
CA ILE A 45 -18.49 -22.42 -10.99
C ILE A 45 -17.09 -22.11 -11.54
N LEU A 46 -16.05 -22.42 -10.79
CA LEU A 46 -14.66 -22.28 -11.20
C LEU A 46 -14.01 -23.66 -11.35
N SER A 47 -13.47 -23.93 -12.53
CA SER A 47 -12.79 -25.19 -12.85
C SER A 47 -11.54 -25.43 -11.98
N CYS A 48 -10.84 -24.36 -11.59
CA CYS A 48 -9.67 -24.44 -10.70
C CYS A 48 -10.01 -24.79 -9.24
N PHE A 49 -11.30 -24.73 -8.86
CA PHE A 49 -11.80 -25.08 -7.52
C PHE A 49 -12.43 -26.47 -7.48
N ARG A 50 -12.23 -27.28 -8.53
CA ARG A 50 -12.83 -28.61 -8.64
C ARG A 50 -12.45 -29.50 -7.45
N ASN A 51 -13.47 -30.13 -6.85
CA ASN A 51 -13.36 -31.12 -5.77
C ASN A 51 -12.59 -30.66 -4.52
N ARG A 52 -12.56 -29.35 -4.23
CA ARG A 52 -11.89 -28.85 -3.02
C ARG A 52 -12.56 -27.58 -2.50
N LEU A 53 -12.39 -27.31 -1.21
CA LEU A 53 -12.69 -25.99 -0.67
C LEU A 53 -11.50 -25.06 -0.92
N VAL A 54 -11.77 -23.76 -1.05
CA VAL A 54 -10.73 -22.73 -1.16
C VAL A 54 -10.92 -21.69 -0.09
N GLN A 55 -9.82 -21.09 0.36
CA GLN A 55 -9.85 -20.01 1.34
C GLN A 55 -10.65 -18.83 0.79
N ALA A 56 -11.46 -18.20 1.64
CA ALA A 56 -12.36 -17.09 1.30
C ALA A 56 -11.64 -15.75 1.16
N THR A 57 -10.56 -15.74 0.37
CA THR A 57 -9.77 -14.55 0.10
C THR A 57 -10.51 -13.51 -0.72
N ILE A 58 -10.17 -12.24 -0.52
CA ILE A 58 -10.75 -11.16 -1.34
C ILE A 58 -10.55 -11.44 -2.84
N LYS A 59 -9.42 -12.03 -3.25
CA LYS A 59 -9.14 -12.44 -4.64
C LYS A 59 -10.09 -13.56 -5.08
N ASN A 60 -10.22 -14.63 -4.31
CA ASN A 60 -11.09 -15.76 -4.62
C ASN A 60 -12.56 -15.35 -4.66
N LYS A 61 -13.02 -14.56 -3.68
CA LYS A 61 -14.38 -14.01 -3.65
C LYS A 61 -14.67 -13.13 -4.85
N LYS A 62 -13.74 -12.26 -5.25
CA LYS A 62 -13.88 -11.40 -6.44
C LYS A 62 -13.95 -12.22 -7.72
N LEU A 63 -13.09 -13.24 -7.87
CA LEU A 63 -13.11 -14.13 -9.02
C LEU A 63 -14.48 -14.82 -9.15
N MET A 64 -15.01 -15.33 -8.03
CA MET A 64 -16.33 -15.96 -7.98
C MET A 64 -17.46 -15.01 -8.40
N ARG A 65 -17.44 -13.75 -7.94
CA ARG A 65 -18.44 -12.74 -8.32
C ARG A 65 -18.44 -12.50 -9.84
N VAL A 66 -17.26 -12.27 -10.41
CA VAL A 66 -17.11 -12.03 -11.86
C VAL A 66 -17.56 -13.23 -12.68
N THR A 67 -17.31 -14.46 -12.21
CA THR A 67 -17.79 -15.65 -12.91
C THR A 67 -19.30 -15.82 -12.79
N LEU A 68 -19.89 -15.51 -11.62
CA LEU A 68 -21.34 -15.58 -11.39
C LEU A 68 -22.12 -14.63 -12.31
N ASP A 69 -21.56 -13.46 -12.65
CA ASP A 69 -22.14 -12.51 -13.60
C ASP A 69 -22.36 -13.09 -15.01
N ASN A 70 -21.61 -14.14 -15.38
CA ASN A 70 -21.60 -14.70 -16.73
C ASN A 70 -22.45 -15.99 -16.87
N VAL A 71 -23.13 -16.42 -15.80
CA VAL A 71 -23.92 -17.66 -15.80
C VAL A 71 -25.42 -17.34 -15.99
N THR A 72 -26.13 -18.17 -16.75
CA THR A 72 -27.57 -18.08 -17.00
C THR A 72 -28.32 -19.32 -16.48
N ALA A 73 -29.57 -19.12 -16.07
CA ALA A 73 -30.42 -20.19 -15.54
C ALA A 73 -31.14 -20.93 -16.68
N GLU A 74 -30.90 -22.24 -16.81
CA GLU A 74 -31.42 -23.12 -17.87
C GLU A 74 -31.55 -24.56 -17.38
N GLY A 75 -32.51 -25.32 -17.92
CA GLY A 75 -32.69 -26.75 -17.62
C GLY A 75 -33.51 -27.05 -16.36
N ILE A 76 -33.44 -28.31 -15.89
CA ILE A 76 -34.19 -28.84 -14.74
C ILE A 76 -33.24 -29.14 -13.59
N ALA A 77 -33.62 -28.80 -12.36
CA ALA A 77 -32.79 -28.99 -11.16
C ALA A 77 -32.63 -30.48 -10.76
N ASN A 78 -31.40 -30.98 -10.77
CA ASN A 78 -31.04 -32.32 -10.29
C ASN A 78 -30.46 -32.26 -8.86
N TYR A 79 -31.35 -32.15 -7.86
CA TYR A 79 -30.97 -32.09 -6.45
C TYR A 79 -30.19 -33.32 -5.95
N PRO A 80 -30.57 -34.59 -6.29
CA PRO A 80 -29.85 -35.75 -5.80
C PRO A 80 -28.36 -35.76 -6.15
N ALA A 81 -28.02 -35.41 -7.40
CA ALA A 81 -26.65 -35.31 -7.85
C ALA A 81 -25.90 -34.16 -7.16
N ALA A 82 -26.54 -32.99 -7.05
CA ALA A 82 -25.94 -31.81 -6.45
C ALA A 82 -25.66 -31.98 -4.94
N LEU A 83 -26.60 -32.58 -4.20
CA LEU A 83 -26.46 -32.88 -2.77
C LEU A 83 -25.35 -33.90 -2.53
N SER A 84 -25.31 -34.97 -3.33
CA SER A 84 -24.26 -36.00 -3.23
C SER A 84 -22.87 -35.39 -3.44
N LEU A 85 -22.70 -34.56 -4.49
CA LEU A 85 -21.44 -33.87 -4.75
C LEU A 85 -21.05 -32.92 -3.61
N ALA A 86 -21.99 -32.17 -3.04
CA ALA A 86 -21.71 -31.25 -1.94
C ALA A 86 -21.21 -31.98 -0.68
N PHE A 87 -21.82 -33.13 -0.35
CA PHE A 87 -21.36 -33.95 0.77
C PHE A 87 -20.00 -34.57 0.51
N GLU A 88 -19.75 -35.10 -0.68
CA GLU A 88 -18.46 -35.69 -1.05
C GLU A 88 -17.31 -34.69 -0.91
N VAL A 89 -17.49 -33.44 -1.37
CA VAL A 89 -16.48 -32.39 -1.23
C VAL A 89 -16.18 -32.06 0.23
N LEU A 90 -17.20 -31.97 1.08
CA LEU A 90 -17.01 -31.68 2.52
C LEU A 90 -16.35 -32.85 3.26
N ILE A 91 -16.71 -34.08 2.91
CA ILE A 91 -16.12 -35.29 3.50
C ILE A 91 -14.64 -35.41 3.07
N GLU A 92 -14.34 -35.24 1.79
CA GLU A 92 -12.96 -35.23 1.27
C GLU A 92 -12.13 -34.11 1.91
N ALA A 93 -12.71 -32.91 2.06
CA ALA A 93 -12.07 -31.82 2.76
C ALA A 93 -11.77 -32.19 4.21
N SER A 94 -12.70 -32.83 4.93
CA SER A 94 -12.50 -33.22 6.34
C SER A 94 -11.35 -34.22 6.56
N GLN A 95 -11.02 -35.03 5.55
CA GLN A 95 -9.93 -36.01 5.61
C GLN A 95 -8.55 -35.38 5.40
N ASN A 96 -8.49 -34.15 4.85
CA ASN A 96 -7.26 -33.43 4.56
C ASN A 96 -7.14 -32.16 5.43
N PRO A 97 -6.54 -32.23 6.62
CA PRO A 97 -6.50 -31.12 7.58
C PRO A 97 -5.73 -29.87 7.11
N GLY A 98 -4.97 -29.94 6.00
CA GLY A 98 -4.30 -28.78 5.39
C GLY A 98 -5.14 -28.01 4.36
N VAL A 99 -6.38 -28.42 4.08
CA VAL A 99 -7.25 -27.85 3.01
C VAL A 99 -8.62 -27.40 3.55
N ASN A 100 -8.76 -27.36 4.88
CA ASN A 100 -10.01 -26.98 5.55
C ASN A 100 -9.73 -26.09 6.77
N SER A 101 -10.76 -25.46 7.32
CA SER A 101 -10.66 -24.67 8.55
C SER A 101 -10.60 -25.51 9.83
N GLY A 102 -10.76 -26.84 9.74
CA GLY A 102 -10.90 -27.75 10.88
C GLY A 102 -12.13 -27.47 11.78
N CYS A 103 -13.07 -26.64 11.31
CA CYS A 103 -14.16 -26.08 12.10
C CYS A 103 -15.53 -26.67 11.73
N GLN A 104 -16.59 -25.85 11.80
CA GLN A 104 -17.97 -26.24 11.51
C GLN A 104 -18.18 -26.37 10.00
N ASN A 105 -18.81 -27.46 9.57
CA ASN A 105 -19.17 -27.67 8.16
C ASN A 105 -20.63 -27.28 7.92
N ALA A 106 -20.87 -26.54 6.83
CA ALA A 106 -22.21 -26.10 6.46
C ALA A 106 -22.42 -26.16 4.94
N ILE A 107 -23.63 -26.53 4.53
CA ILE A 107 -24.11 -26.41 3.16
C ILE A 107 -25.23 -25.36 3.15
N MET A 108 -25.14 -24.41 2.22
CA MET A 108 -26.18 -23.40 1.99
C MET A 108 -26.80 -23.62 0.61
N LEU A 109 -28.10 -23.92 0.56
CA LEU A 109 -28.88 -24.12 -0.66
C LEU A 109 -29.70 -22.87 -0.97
N ILE A 110 -29.58 -22.35 -2.19
CA ILE A 110 -30.36 -21.22 -2.70
C ILE A 110 -31.18 -21.75 -3.88
N THR A 111 -32.50 -21.70 -3.75
CA THR A 111 -33.46 -22.30 -4.70
C THR A 111 -34.82 -21.63 -4.61
N ASP A 112 -35.69 -21.81 -5.60
CA ASP A 112 -37.10 -21.46 -5.57
C ASP A 112 -38.02 -22.62 -5.14
N GLY A 113 -37.51 -23.84 -4.99
CA GLY A 113 -38.24 -24.98 -4.41
C GLY A 113 -37.81 -26.36 -4.94
N PRO A 114 -37.45 -27.32 -4.07
CA PRO A 114 -37.23 -28.72 -4.44
C PRO A 114 -38.56 -29.46 -4.55
N SER A 115 -38.56 -30.55 -5.32
CA SER A 115 -39.74 -31.43 -5.47
C SER A 115 -39.90 -32.47 -4.36
N ASP A 116 -38.85 -32.71 -3.56
CA ASP A 116 -38.84 -33.70 -2.47
C ASP A 116 -37.89 -33.27 -1.34
N THR A 117 -37.92 -34.00 -0.24
CA THR A 117 -37.08 -33.83 0.95
C THR A 117 -35.72 -34.52 0.86
N TYR A 118 -35.54 -35.50 -0.03
CA TYR A 118 -34.30 -36.27 -0.25
C TYR A 118 -33.70 -36.85 1.05
N GLU A 119 -34.57 -37.35 1.94
CA GLU A 119 -34.22 -37.89 3.26
C GLU A 119 -33.13 -38.98 3.17
N ASP A 120 -33.22 -39.86 2.16
CA ASP A 120 -32.29 -40.95 1.89
C ASP A 120 -30.83 -40.47 1.73
N ILE A 121 -30.61 -39.32 1.09
CA ILE A 121 -29.28 -38.72 0.92
C ILE A 121 -28.76 -38.19 2.27
N PHE A 122 -29.62 -37.54 3.05
CA PHE A 122 -29.25 -37.01 4.36
C PHE A 122 -28.97 -38.13 5.37
N GLU A 123 -29.67 -39.26 5.30
CA GLU A 123 -29.38 -40.44 6.11
C GLU A 123 -28.06 -41.11 5.71
N LYS A 124 -27.76 -41.17 4.41
CA LYS A 124 -26.52 -41.74 3.88
C LYS A 124 -25.29 -40.92 4.27
N TYR A 125 -25.31 -39.61 4.04
CA TYR A 125 -24.13 -38.75 4.17
C TYR A 125 -24.03 -37.98 5.48
N ASN A 126 -25.15 -37.70 6.16
CA ASN A 126 -25.19 -36.85 7.35
C ASN A 126 -26.08 -37.44 8.46
N LYS A 127 -25.90 -38.72 8.78
CA LYS A 127 -26.67 -39.41 9.83
C LYS A 127 -26.55 -38.73 11.19
N ASP A 128 -25.32 -38.38 11.58
CA ASP A 128 -25.00 -37.78 12.89
C ASP A 128 -25.29 -36.27 12.96
N LYS A 129 -25.77 -35.66 11.87
CA LYS A 129 -26.09 -34.23 11.76
C LYS A 129 -24.91 -33.33 12.12
N THR A 130 -23.70 -33.73 11.71
CA THR A 130 -22.45 -32.97 11.91
C THR A 130 -22.34 -31.80 10.95
N ILE A 131 -22.86 -31.95 9.73
CA ILE A 131 -22.94 -30.90 8.71
C ILE A 131 -24.26 -30.16 8.87
N ARG A 132 -24.22 -28.84 9.00
CA ARG A 132 -25.43 -28.01 9.08
C ARG A 132 -25.96 -27.69 7.68
N PHE A 133 -27.28 -27.69 7.52
CA PHE A 133 -27.91 -27.40 6.23
C PHE A 133 -28.80 -26.16 6.32
N PHE A 134 -28.46 -25.13 5.54
CA PHE A 134 -29.20 -23.89 5.45
C PHE A 134 -29.90 -23.79 4.11
N THR A 135 -31.11 -23.27 4.11
CA THR A 135 -31.91 -23.16 2.90
C THR A 135 -32.49 -21.76 2.74
N TYR A 136 -32.25 -21.15 1.60
CA TYR A 136 -32.77 -19.85 1.18
C TYR A 136 -33.75 -20.05 0.03
N LEU A 137 -35.03 -19.87 0.33
CA LEU A 137 -36.12 -19.98 -0.64
C LEU A 137 -36.34 -18.64 -1.33
N ILE A 138 -36.23 -18.57 -2.65
CA ILE A 138 -36.27 -17.32 -3.41
C ILE A 138 -37.60 -17.15 -4.15
N GLY A 139 -38.22 -15.99 -4.02
CA GLY A 139 -39.40 -15.57 -4.78
C GLY A 139 -40.65 -15.40 -3.91
N ASP A 140 -41.63 -14.66 -4.44
CA ASP A 140 -42.87 -14.33 -3.72
C ASP A 140 -43.97 -15.40 -3.93
N ASP A 141 -44.02 -15.99 -5.12
CA ASP A 141 -44.99 -17.02 -5.53
C ASP A 141 -44.55 -18.44 -5.15
N VAL A 142 -44.21 -18.67 -3.87
CA VAL A 142 -43.72 -19.99 -3.44
C VAL A 142 -44.75 -20.71 -2.57
N THR A 143 -45.41 -21.71 -3.16
CA THR A 143 -46.45 -22.53 -2.52
C THR A 143 -45.87 -23.70 -1.69
N GLU A 144 -44.65 -24.14 -2.02
CA GLU A 144 -44.01 -25.33 -1.45
C GLU A 144 -42.87 -24.95 -0.50
N THR A 145 -43.22 -24.63 0.74
CA THR A 145 -42.24 -24.25 1.79
C THR A 145 -41.84 -25.43 2.68
N ARG A 146 -42.59 -26.54 2.63
CA ARG A 146 -42.50 -27.62 3.61
C ARG A 146 -41.21 -28.41 3.46
N GLU A 147 -40.85 -28.77 2.23
CA GLU A 147 -39.72 -29.63 1.87
C GLU A 147 -38.40 -28.92 2.19
N VAL A 148 -38.27 -27.67 1.73
CA VAL A 148 -37.12 -26.79 1.99
C VAL A 148 -36.89 -26.60 3.50
N ARG A 149 -37.97 -26.28 4.22
CA ARG A 149 -37.93 -26.08 5.66
C ARG A 149 -37.57 -27.37 6.40
N TRP A 150 -38.10 -28.50 5.95
CA TRP A 150 -37.78 -29.81 6.51
C TRP A 150 -36.28 -30.12 6.38
N MET A 151 -35.68 -29.91 5.20
CA MET A 151 -34.25 -30.16 4.99
C MET A 151 -33.36 -29.36 5.96
N ALA A 152 -33.68 -28.08 6.17
CA ALA A 152 -32.93 -27.24 7.12
C ALA A 152 -33.14 -27.66 8.58
N CYS A 153 -34.39 -27.92 8.98
CA CYS A 153 -34.72 -28.33 10.34
C CYS A 153 -34.12 -29.70 10.70
N TYR A 154 -34.19 -30.67 9.78
CA TYR A 154 -33.68 -32.02 9.96
C TYR A 154 -32.16 -32.04 10.17
N ASN A 155 -31.42 -31.10 9.57
CA ASN A 155 -29.97 -30.99 9.63
C ASN A 155 -29.46 -29.81 10.50
N ARG A 156 -30.20 -29.44 11.55
CA ARG A 156 -29.79 -28.45 12.58
C ARG A 156 -29.36 -27.08 12.00
N GLY A 157 -29.92 -26.67 10.87
CA GLY A 157 -29.65 -25.37 10.26
C GLY A 157 -30.79 -24.37 10.44
N TYR A 158 -31.00 -23.55 9.42
CA TYR A 158 -32.02 -22.50 9.42
C TYR A 158 -32.65 -22.33 8.03
N PHE A 159 -33.94 -22.04 8.02
CA PHE A 159 -34.73 -21.76 6.83
C PHE A 159 -35.03 -20.26 6.75
N ALA A 160 -34.74 -19.67 5.59
CA ALA A 160 -35.06 -18.28 5.31
C ALA A 160 -35.77 -18.18 3.95
N HIS A 161 -36.89 -17.46 3.91
CA HIS A 161 -37.64 -17.19 2.68
C HIS A 161 -37.38 -15.76 2.25
N ILE A 162 -36.82 -15.52 1.06
CA ILE A 162 -36.43 -14.19 0.55
C ILE A 162 -37.34 -13.84 -0.63
N SER A 163 -38.34 -12.99 -0.38
CA SER A 163 -39.28 -12.54 -1.41
C SER A 163 -38.68 -11.47 -2.32
N ASN A 164 -37.86 -10.57 -1.78
CA ASN A 164 -37.35 -9.40 -2.47
C ASN A 164 -35.90 -9.06 -2.06
N LEU A 165 -35.28 -8.10 -2.76
CA LEU A 165 -33.89 -7.69 -2.51
C LEU A 165 -33.66 -7.02 -1.14
N ALA A 166 -34.67 -6.36 -0.57
CA ALA A 166 -34.54 -5.69 0.72
C ALA A 166 -34.42 -6.70 1.88
N ASP A 167 -35.07 -7.86 1.75
CA ASP A 167 -35.05 -8.93 2.74
C ASP A 167 -33.68 -9.62 2.84
N VAL A 168 -32.85 -9.55 1.80
CA VAL A 168 -31.59 -10.32 1.67
C VAL A 168 -30.67 -10.07 2.85
N GLN A 169 -30.46 -8.80 3.21
CA GLN A 169 -29.49 -8.41 4.23
C GLN A 169 -29.83 -9.00 5.60
N GLU A 170 -31.08 -8.90 6.04
CA GLU A 170 -31.54 -9.40 7.34
C GLU A 170 -31.58 -10.94 7.37
N LYS A 171 -32.14 -11.55 6.31
CA LYS A 171 -32.40 -12.99 6.28
C LYS A 171 -31.13 -13.81 6.12
N VAL A 172 -30.15 -13.33 5.36
CA VAL A 172 -28.85 -14.01 5.24
C VAL A 172 -28.11 -14.03 6.56
N GLN A 173 -28.05 -12.93 7.31
CA GLN A 173 -27.25 -12.88 8.55
C GLN A 173 -27.77 -13.81 9.67
N SER A 174 -29.00 -14.31 9.56
CA SER A 174 -29.61 -15.23 10.53
C SER A 174 -28.82 -16.53 10.72
N TYR A 175 -28.06 -17.00 9.71
CA TYR A 175 -27.26 -18.22 9.86
C TYR A 175 -26.17 -18.07 10.94
N ILE A 176 -25.63 -16.86 11.14
CA ILE A 176 -24.59 -16.58 12.14
C ILE A 176 -25.11 -16.91 13.54
N GLY A 177 -26.36 -16.55 13.86
CA GLY A 177 -26.97 -16.87 15.15
C GLY A 177 -27.04 -18.37 15.43
N VAL A 178 -27.28 -19.19 14.40
CA VAL A 178 -27.25 -20.66 14.52
C VAL A 178 -25.82 -21.18 14.66
N MET A 179 -24.88 -20.61 13.91
CA MET A 179 -23.48 -20.98 13.97
C MET A 179 -22.86 -20.72 15.36
N SER A 180 -23.24 -19.63 16.00
CA SER A 180 -22.76 -19.19 17.32
C SER A 180 -23.26 -20.02 18.50
N ARG A 181 -24.26 -20.90 18.34
CA ARG A 181 -24.80 -21.73 19.45
C ARG A 181 -23.74 -22.63 20.09
N LEU A 182 -22.85 -23.20 19.28
CA LEU A 182 -21.76 -24.07 19.77
C LEU A 182 -20.76 -23.30 20.65
N THR A 183 -20.59 -22.00 20.43
CA THR A 183 -19.75 -21.14 21.29
C THR A 183 -20.36 -21.00 22.67
N SER A 184 -21.69 -20.84 22.72
CA SER A 184 -22.48 -20.79 23.97
C SER A 184 -22.43 -22.11 24.73
N GLU A 185 -22.69 -23.23 24.04
CA GLU A 185 -22.70 -24.58 24.63
C GLU A 185 -21.35 -25.01 25.21
N ARG A 186 -20.25 -24.56 24.60
CA ARG A 186 -18.88 -24.86 25.06
C ARG A 186 -18.34 -23.85 26.08
N ASN A 187 -19.14 -22.84 26.45
CA ASN A 187 -18.74 -21.72 27.30
C ASN A 187 -17.36 -21.13 26.90
N ARG A 188 -17.14 -20.97 25.60
CA ARG A 188 -15.86 -20.44 25.09
C ARG A 188 -15.83 -18.93 25.27
N THR A 189 -14.95 -18.46 26.14
CA THR A 189 -14.73 -17.03 26.44
C THR A 189 -13.38 -16.52 25.94
N ASP A 190 -12.68 -17.30 25.11
CA ASP A 190 -11.35 -16.95 24.64
C ASP A 190 -11.41 -15.72 23.73
N PRO A 191 -10.55 -14.70 23.96
CA PRO A 191 -10.45 -13.55 23.08
C PRO A 191 -9.95 -13.96 21.70
N VAL A 192 -10.54 -13.35 20.66
CA VAL A 192 -10.04 -13.47 19.29
C VAL A 192 -9.65 -12.09 18.79
N TRP A 193 -8.46 -12.01 18.18
CA TRP A 193 -7.98 -10.79 17.53
C TRP A 193 -8.38 -10.76 16.06
N THR A 194 -8.86 -9.61 15.60
CA THR A 194 -9.00 -9.34 14.17
C THR A 194 -7.63 -9.07 13.55
N GLY A 195 -7.49 -9.27 12.23
CA GLY A 195 -6.42 -8.64 11.46
C GLY A 195 -6.50 -7.11 11.53
N ALA A 196 -5.48 -6.43 10.98
CA ALA A 196 -5.48 -4.96 10.90
C ALA A 196 -6.57 -4.47 9.96
N TYR A 197 -7.38 -3.52 10.42
CA TYR A 197 -8.36 -2.83 9.58
C TYR A 197 -8.36 -1.34 9.87
N TYR A 198 -8.78 -0.56 8.88
CA TYR A 198 -8.91 0.88 8.97
C TYR A 198 -10.25 1.24 9.59
N ASP A 199 -10.19 1.80 10.79
CA ASP A 199 -11.38 2.34 11.43
C ASP A 199 -11.77 3.65 10.73
N ARG A 200 -12.99 3.69 10.19
CA ARG A 200 -13.53 4.85 9.50
C ARG A 200 -13.84 6.00 10.45
N LEU A 201 -14.15 5.69 11.72
CA LEU A 201 -14.49 6.71 12.72
C LEU A 201 -13.21 7.40 13.23
N GLY A 202 -12.21 6.61 13.59
CA GLY A 202 -10.91 7.11 14.05
C GLY A 202 -9.96 7.56 12.94
N ALA A 203 -10.24 7.21 11.67
CA ALA A 203 -9.33 7.43 10.53
C ALA A 203 -7.91 6.85 10.78
N VAL A 204 -7.84 5.69 11.44
CA VAL A 204 -6.59 5.05 11.88
C VAL A 204 -6.66 3.54 11.68
N LEU A 205 -5.49 2.90 11.50
CA LEU A 205 -5.39 1.44 11.52
C LEU A 205 -5.48 0.91 12.95
N VAL A 206 -6.34 -0.08 13.14
CA VAL A 206 -6.56 -0.75 14.43
C VAL A 206 -6.59 -2.27 14.27
N ALA A 207 -6.30 -2.96 15.36
CA ALA A 207 -6.66 -4.36 15.55
C ALA A 207 -7.60 -4.45 16.76
N THR A 208 -8.67 -5.23 16.64
CA THR A 208 -9.70 -5.33 17.69
C THR A 208 -9.67 -6.70 18.31
N VAL A 209 -9.61 -6.74 19.64
CA VAL A 209 -9.86 -7.96 20.40
C VAL A 209 -11.35 -8.08 20.66
N ALA A 210 -11.93 -9.23 20.36
CA ALA A 210 -13.35 -9.51 20.45
C ALA A 210 -13.64 -10.63 21.45
N PHE A 211 -14.68 -10.46 22.27
CA PHE A 211 -15.17 -11.42 23.24
C PHE A 211 -16.65 -11.73 23.00
N PRO A 212 -17.05 -13.01 22.93
CA PRO A 212 -18.46 -13.37 22.86
C PRO A 212 -19.13 -13.12 24.23
N VAL A 213 -20.30 -12.49 24.21
CA VAL A 213 -21.14 -12.32 25.40
C VAL A 213 -22.21 -13.40 25.40
N VAL A 214 -22.16 -14.27 26.39
CA VAL A 214 -23.14 -15.34 26.60
C VAL A 214 -23.92 -15.03 27.88
N ALA A 215 -25.25 -15.03 27.80
CA ALA A 215 -26.12 -14.85 28.96
C ALA A 215 -27.31 -15.80 28.91
N ASN A 216 -27.58 -16.50 30.02
CA ASN A 216 -28.60 -17.55 30.12
C ASN A 216 -28.42 -18.61 29.03
N ASP A 217 -27.21 -19.15 28.88
CA ASP A 217 -26.83 -20.17 27.88
C ASP A 217 -27.14 -19.80 26.41
N SER A 218 -27.29 -18.51 26.12
CA SER A 218 -27.52 -17.99 24.77
C SER A 218 -26.54 -16.87 24.44
N PHE A 219 -26.02 -16.91 23.21
CA PHE A 219 -25.20 -15.85 22.63
C PHE A 219 -26.01 -14.55 22.53
N ARG A 220 -25.50 -13.46 23.11
CA ARG A 220 -26.14 -12.13 23.11
C ARG A 220 -25.48 -11.13 22.17
N GLY A 221 -24.19 -11.30 21.91
CA GLY A 221 -23.44 -10.38 21.07
C GLY A 221 -21.94 -10.50 21.29
N VAL A 222 -21.21 -9.49 20.83
CA VAL A 222 -19.76 -9.40 20.92
C VAL A 222 -19.37 -8.07 21.52
N VAL A 223 -18.43 -8.07 22.45
CA VAL A 223 -17.76 -6.86 22.95
C VAL A 223 -16.38 -6.79 22.33
N GLY A 224 -16.00 -5.63 21.82
CA GLY A 224 -14.72 -5.39 21.19
C GLY A 224 -13.95 -4.25 21.86
N ALA A 225 -12.63 -4.38 21.94
CA ALA A 225 -11.72 -3.30 22.30
C ALA A 225 -10.63 -3.16 21.22
N SER A 226 -10.44 -1.96 20.69
CA SER A 226 -9.51 -1.69 19.60
C SER A 226 -8.18 -1.15 20.11
N ALA A 227 -7.07 -1.70 19.60
CA ALA A 227 -5.72 -1.19 19.80
C ALA A 227 -5.24 -0.50 18.52
N LEU A 228 -4.63 0.67 18.65
CA LEU A 228 -4.01 1.38 17.54
C LEU A 228 -2.76 0.63 17.08
N ILE A 229 -2.61 0.40 15.78
CA ILE A 229 -1.40 -0.24 15.24
C ILE A 229 -0.16 0.63 15.50
N THR A 230 -0.31 1.96 15.56
CA THR A 230 0.77 2.90 15.88
C THR A 230 1.34 2.72 17.28
N GLU A 231 0.55 2.26 18.25
CA GLU A 231 1.04 1.97 19.60
C GLU A 231 1.91 0.71 19.62
N LEU A 232 1.57 -0.29 18.79
CA LEU A 232 2.41 -1.48 18.61
C LEU A 232 3.76 -1.13 17.97
N GLN A 233 3.78 -0.14 17.07
CA GLN A 233 5.02 0.37 16.47
C GLN A 233 5.97 0.98 17.49
N GLN A 234 5.43 1.65 18.52
CA GLN A 234 6.24 2.30 19.55
C GLN A 234 6.98 1.30 20.46
N MET A 235 6.59 0.02 20.49
CA MET A 235 7.27 -1.00 21.28
C MET A 235 8.63 -1.43 20.69
N ALA A 236 8.83 -1.25 19.38
CA ALA A 236 10.07 -1.59 18.69
C ALA A 236 10.51 -0.44 17.75
N PRO A 237 10.88 0.71 18.32
CA PRO A 237 11.14 1.91 17.54
C PRO A 237 12.52 1.87 16.85
N LEU A 238 12.65 2.58 15.73
CA LEU A 238 13.87 2.62 14.92
C LEU A 238 15.12 3.06 15.72
N TYR A 239 14.97 3.99 16.66
CA TYR A 239 16.10 4.41 17.51
C TYR A 239 16.67 3.30 18.41
N MET A 240 15.95 2.19 18.61
CA MET A 240 16.49 1.00 19.27
C MET A 240 17.09 0.00 18.29
N LEU A 241 16.51 -0.13 17.10
CA LEU A 241 16.81 -1.19 16.13
C LEU A 241 17.92 -0.83 15.13
N GLY A 242 18.06 0.43 14.74
CA GLY A 242 18.91 0.85 13.64
C GLY A 242 18.12 1.37 12.43
N THR A 243 18.84 1.80 11.40
CA THR A 243 18.25 2.33 10.15
C THR A 243 17.65 1.24 9.26
N HIS A 244 18.32 0.09 9.16
CA HIS A 244 17.97 -0.98 8.21
C HIS A 244 17.20 -2.14 8.87
N SER A 245 17.32 -2.29 10.19
CA SER A 245 16.58 -3.29 10.96
C SER A 245 15.16 -2.81 11.21
N TYR A 246 14.20 -3.71 11.11
CA TYR A 246 12.79 -3.38 11.35
C TYR A 246 12.01 -4.56 11.91
N THR A 247 10.92 -4.24 12.58
CA THR A 247 9.96 -5.24 13.06
C THR A 247 8.67 -5.18 12.27
N PHE A 248 8.05 -6.35 12.13
CA PHE A 248 6.74 -6.48 11.51
C PHE A 248 5.91 -7.54 12.24
N ILE A 249 4.59 -7.44 12.09
CA ILE A 249 3.64 -8.36 12.71
C ILE A 249 2.84 -8.99 11.59
N VAL A 250 2.68 -10.31 11.64
CA VAL A 250 1.78 -11.05 10.76
C VAL A 250 0.71 -11.78 11.56
N ASP A 251 -0.44 -12.00 10.93
CA ASP A 251 -1.49 -12.85 11.46
C ASP A 251 -1.25 -14.34 11.16
N ASN A 252 -2.20 -15.18 11.57
CA ASN A 252 -2.17 -16.63 11.38
C ASN A 252 -2.37 -17.08 9.92
N ASN A 253 -2.73 -16.15 9.04
CA ASN A 253 -2.78 -16.39 7.61
C ASN A 253 -1.50 -15.91 6.93
N GLY A 254 -0.55 -15.26 7.63
CA GLY A 254 0.64 -14.63 7.05
C GLY A 254 0.38 -13.26 6.42
N TYR A 255 -0.79 -12.66 6.70
CA TYR A 255 -1.07 -11.28 6.31
C TYR A 255 -0.43 -10.29 7.25
N VAL A 256 0.07 -9.20 6.67
CA VAL A 256 0.79 -8.16 7.39
C VAL A 256 -0.18 -7.30 8.19
N VAL A 257 -0.04 -7.34 9.51
CA VAL A 257 -0.73 -6.44 10.46
C VAL A 257 0.03 -5.12 10.56
N HIS A 258 1.35 -5.19 10.59
CA HIS A 258 2.25 -4.03 10.63
C HIS A 258 3.53 -4.33 9.87
N HIS A 259 3.96 -3.41 8.99
CA HIS A 259 5.28 -3.41 8.35
C HIS A 259 5.65 -1.97 7.93
N PRO A 260 6.93 -1.55 7.97
CA PRO A 260 7.32 -0.17 7.61
C PRO A 260 6.95 0.25 6.18
N GLN A 261 6.91 -0.70 5.24
CA GLN A 261 6.54 -0.46 3.83
C GLN A 261 5.03 -0.66 3.55
N LEU A 262 4.22 -0.97 4.55
CA LEU A 262 2.76 -1.11 4.38
C LEU A 262 2.12 0.28 4.19
N ARG A 263 1.37 0.43 3.09
CA ARG A 263 0.72 1.68 2.65
C ARG A 263 -0.78 1.44 2.53
N PRO A 264 -1.50 1.46 3.66
CA PRO A 264 -2.91 1.10 3.72
C PRO A 264 -3.81 2.14 3.05
N LEU A 265 -3.37 3.40 2.93
CA LEU A 265 -4.18 4.52 2.48
C LEU A 265 -3.71 5.06 1.13
N TYR A 266 -4.67 5.54 0.34
CA TYR A 266 -4.47 6.37 -0.85
C TYR A 266 -5.45 7.54 -0.80
N MET A 267 -4.95 8.79 -0.82
CA MET A 267 -5.76 10.01 -0.70
C MET A 267 -6.74 9.97 0.50
N GLY A 268 -6.27 9.47 1.65
CA GLY A 268 -7.06 9.34 2.89
C GLY A 268 -8.10 8.20 2.89
N LYS A 269 -8.19 7.41 1.83
CA LYS A 269 -9.09 6.25 1.73
C LYS A 269 -8.30 4.94 1.81
N ALA A 270 -8.86 3.94 2.47
CA ALA A 270 -8.29 2.60 2.49
C ALA A 270 -8.19 2.03 1.07
N LYS A 271 -7.00 1.56 0.68
CA LYS A 271 -6.80 0.85 -0.58
C LYS A 271 -7.56 -0.48 -0.55
N PRO A 272 -7.99 -1.04 -1.69
CA PRO A 272 -8.42 -2.42 -1.73
C PRO A 272 -7.29 -3.36 -1.27
N HIS A 273 -7.62 -4.49 -0.64
CA HIS A 273 -6.65 -5.53 -0.25
C HIS A 273 -5.57 -5.15 0.79
N TYR A 274 -5.60 -3.96 1.37
CA TYR A 274 -4.60 -3.54 2.37
C TYR A 274 -4.52 -4.43 3.61
N ASN A 275 -5.64 -5.06 3.98
CA ASN A 275 -5.80 -5.93 5.15
C ASN A 275 -5.56 -7.42 4.85
N SER A 276 -5.30 -7.76 3.59
CA SER A 276 -5.04 -9.14 3.12
C SER A 276 -3.72 -9.20 2.34
N MET A 277 -2.78 -8.34 2.69
CA MET A 277 -1.46 -8.24 2.05
C MET A 277 -0.53 -9.27 2.66
N ASP A 278 -0.04 -10.20 1.86
CA ASP A 278 0.86 -11.26 2.33
C ASP A 278 2.27 -10.73 2.62
N ILE A 279 2.97 -11.31 3.58
CA ILE A 279 4.38 -10.95 3.83
C ILE A 279 5.26 -11.21 2.60
N MET A 280 4.99 -12.27 1.83
CA MET A 280 5.74 -12.59 0.60
C MET A 280 5.36 -11.69 -0.59
N GLU A 281 4.23 -10.99 -0.51
CA GLU A 281 3.88 -9.90 -1.45
C GLU A 281 4.50 -8.56 -1.02
N MET A 282 4.65 -8.34 0.28
CA MET A 282 5.24 -7.12 0.84
C MET A 282 6.75 -7.07 0.64
N GLU A 283 7.46 -8.14 1.02
CA GLU A 283 8.91 -8.24 0.88
C GLU A 283 9.27 -8.90 -0.45
N VAL A 284 9.67 -8.08 -1.41
CA VAL A 284 10.02 -8.57 -2.76
C VAL A 284 11.33 -9.34 -2.72
N LEU A 285 11.31 -10.60 -3.15
CA LEU A 285 12.50 -11.45 -3.24
C LEU A 285 13.49 -10.94 -4.28
N ALA A 286 14.78 -10.98 -3.95
CA ALA A 286 15.84 -10.54 -4.87
C ALA A 286 16.09 -11.52 -6.02
N ASP A 287 15.73 -12.79 -5.86
CA ASP A 287 15.94 -13.84 -6.85
C ASP A 287 14.88 -13.86 -7.96
N ASN A 288 13.94 -12.90 -7.94
CA ASN A 288 12.92 -12.76 -8.96
C ASN A 288 13.54 -12.39 -10.32
N TYR A 289 13.46 -13.30 -11.30
CA TYR A 289 13.88 -13.05 -12.67
C TYR A 289 12.74 -13.22 -13.67
N LEU A 290 12.85 -12.53 -14.81
CA LEU A 290 11.92 -12.68 -15.93
C LEU A 290 12.38 -13.88 -16.77
N GLU A 291 11.54 -14.91 -16.86
CA GLU A 291 11.79 -16.07 -17.72
C GLU A 291 10.89 -15.97 -18.96
N ASN A 292 11.47 -15.85 -20.16
CA ASN A 292 10.72 -15.78 -21.42
C ASN A 292 9.62 -14.70 -21.47
N GLY A 293 9.86 -13.54 -20.83
CA GLY A 293 8.93 -12.41 -20.83
C GLY A 293 7.70 -12.59 -19.95
N SER A 294 7.59 -13.72 -19.25
CA SER A 294 6.57 -13.97 -18.23
C SER A 294 7.25 -14.05 -16.86
N LEU A 295 6.55 -13.57 -15.85
CA LEU A 295 7.02 -13.61 -14.47
C LEU A 295 6.89 -15.06 -13.97
N ALA A 296 8.01 -15.78 -13.80
CA ALA A 296 7.99 -17.00 -13.00
C ALA A 296 7.57 -16.57 -11.57
N ASN A 297 6.53 -17.22 -11.02
CA ASN A 297 5.81 -16.85 -9.79
C ASN A 297 6.59 -15.85 -8.88
N PRO A 298 6.22 -14.56 -8.86
CA PRO A 298 7.01 -13.53 -8.15
C PRO A 298 6.98 -13.66 -6.63
N VAL A 299 6.12 -14.54 -6.14
CA VAL A 299 5.79 -14.70 -4.73
C VAL A 299 5.81 -16.18 -4.41
N ASP A 300 6.63 -16.56 -3.44
CA ASP A 300 6.68 -17.90 -2.88
C ASP A 300 5.80 -17.99 -1.63
N TYR A 301 4.51 -18.25 -1.84
CA TYR A 301 3.56 -18.45 -0.73
C TYR A 301 3.84 -19.70 0.09
N ASP A 302 4.69 -20.61 -0.39
CA ASP A 302 5.03 -21.86 0.27
C ASP A 302 6.38 -21.81 1.00
N SER A 303 6.94 -20.59 1.12
CA SER A 303 8.18 -20.30 1.84
C SER A 303 8.14 -20.82 3.29
N ASP A 304 9.21 -21.48 3.72
CA ASP A 304 9.37 -21.96 5.09
C ASP A 304 9.24 -20.83 6.12
N LEU A 305 9.82 -19.64 5.84
CA LEU A 305 9.69 -18.47 6.70
C LEU A 305 8.21 -18.11 6.87
N ARG A 306 7.48 -18.03 5.76
CA ARG A 306 6.06 -17.66 5.75
C ARG A 306 5.21 -18.65 6.54
N ARG A 307 5.44 -19.97 6.38
CA ARG A 307 4.72 -21.02 7.13
C ARG A 307 4.95 -20.89 8.64
N HIS A 308 6.19 -20.65 9.07
CA HIS A 308 6.52 -20.52 10.49
C HIS A 308 5.99 -19.23 11.12
N LEU A 309 5.99 -18.14 10.34
CA LEU A 309 5.39 -16.88 10.77
C LEU A 309 3.86 -17.02 10.94
N ALA A 310 3.19 -17.71 10.01
CA ALA A 310 1.75 -17.94 10.06
C ALA A 310 1.31 -18.95 11.13
N ASP A 311 2.14 -19.93 11.48
CA ASP A 311 1.78 -20.93 12.49
C ASP A 311 1.53 -20.31 13.88
N GLY A 312 2.33 -19.31 14.28
CA GLY A 312 2.12 -18.49 15.49
C GLY A 312 2.16 -19.22 16.86
N VAL A 313 1.99 -20.55 16.88
CA VAL A 313 1.77 -21.37 18.06
C VAL A 313 2.97 -22.27 18.36
N SER A 314 3.55 -22.94 17.34
CA SER A 314 4.75 -23.77 17.48
C SER A 314 6.04 -22.95 17.41
N SER A 315 5.95 -21.68 17.02
CA SER A 315 7.06 -20.71 16.91
C SER A 315 7.50 -20.09 18.24
N LYS A 316 7.21 -20.73 19.37
CA LYS A 316 7.56 -20.22 20.70
C LYS A 316 9.05 -20.41 21.05
N ASP A 317 9.78 -21.22 20.29
CA ASP A 317 11.21 -21.46 20.46
C ASP A 317 12.06 -20.47 19.65
N PHE A 318 12.86 -19.66 20.34
CA PHE A 318 13.69 -18.57 19.79
C PHE A 318 14.82 -19.03 18.84
N LEU A 319 15.02 -20.33 18.63
CA LEU A 319 16.27 -20.85 18.06
C LEU A 319 16.31 -20.90 16.54
N ARG A 320 15.16 -20.95 15.84
CA ARG A 320 15.15 -21.02 14.37
C ARG A 320 15.27 -19.63 13.77
N LYS A 321 16.31 -19.43 12.97
CA LYS A 321 16.56 -18.23 12.16
C LYS A 321 16.34 -18.56 10.70
N PHE A 322 15.77 -17.63 9.96
CA PHE A 322 15.68 -17.71 8.50
C PHE A 322 16.49 -16.58 7.88
N SER A 323 17.14 -16.86 6.77
CA SER A 323 17.84 -15.84 6.00
C SER A 323 17.15 -15.69 4.66
N GLN A 324 16.84 -14.46 4.27
CA GLN A 324 16.24 -14.16 2.97
C GLN A 324 16.82 -12.87 2.41
N LYS A 325 17.04 -12.87 1.10
CA LYS A 325 17.52 -11.71 0.36
C LYS A 325 16.35 -11.01 -0.29
N ILE A 326 16.13 -9.76 0.11
CA ILE A 326 15.00 -8.96 -0.34
C ILE A 326 15.46 -7.71 -1.08
N ILE A 327 14.53 -7.09 -1.79
CA ILE A 327 14.68 -5.78 -2.40
C ILE A 327 13.92 -4.76 -1.54
N TRP A 328 14.65 -3.81 -0.94
CA TRP A 328 14.11 -2.80 -0.04
C TRP A 328 13.98 -1.43 -0.73
N ALA A 329 12.76 -0.89 -0.78
CA ALA A 329 12.51 0.47 -1.28
C ALA A 329 12.90 1.54 -0.26
N CYS A 330 13.77 2.48 -0.66
CA CYS A 330 14.38 3.46 0.25
C CYS A 330 13.78 4.87 0.18
N ASP A 331 13.22 5.29 -0.97
CA ASP A 331 12.74 6.68 -1.18
C ASP A 331 11.37 6.98 -0.53
N GLY A 332 10.95 6.14 0.42
CA GLY A 332 9.73 6.29 1.20
C GLY A 332 8.49 5.69 0.53
N PRO A 333 7.32 5.83 1.18
CA PRO A 333 6.13 5.07 0.80
C PRO A 333 5.58 5.46 -0.58
N ASN A 334 5.75 6.68 -1.06
CA ASN A 334 5.09 7.11 -2.31
C ASN A 334 6.02 7.09 -3.54
N ASN A 335 7.24 6.56 -3.41
CA ASN A 335 8.25 6.69 -4.44
C ASN A 335 9.17 5.46 -4.49
N LEU A 336 9.12 4.71 -5.59
CA LEU A 336 9.94 3.52 -5.82
C LEU A 336 11.13 3.81 -6.75
N ARG A 337 11.75 4.98 -6.60
CA ARG A 337 12.90 5.36 -7.46
C ARG A 337 14.12 4.48 -7.19
N ARG A 338 14.45 4.28 -5.91
CA ARG A 338 15.66 3.55 -5.50
C ARG A 338 15.34 2.36 -4.62
N VAL A 339 16.03 1.26 -4.89
CA VAL A 339 15.83 -0.03 -4.24
C VAL A 339 17.17 -0.68 -3.93
N TYR A 340 17.36 -1.16 -2.70
CA TYR A 340 18.60 -1.78 -2.26
C TYR A 340 18.42 -3.26 -1.99
N LEU A 341 19.46 -4.05 -2.24
CA LEU A 341 19.48 -5.46 -1.85
C LEU A 341 19.82 -5.55 -0.37
N GLN A 342 18.99 -6.27 0.39
CA GLN A 342 19.19 -6.46 1.82
C GLN A 342 19.17 -7.95 2.15
N ASN A 343 20.25 -8.44 2.78
CA ASN A 343 20.32 -9.81 3.29
C ASN A 343 19.85 -9.81 4.74
N ASN A 344 18.60 -10.22 4.96
CA ASN A 344 17.97 -10.20 6.27
C ASN A 344 18.08 -11.55 6.96
N VAL A 345 18.39 -11.51 8.25
CA VAL A 345 18.21 -12.62 9.20
C VAL A 345 16.95 -12.33 10.03
N TYR A 346 15.96 -13.20 9.90
CA TYR A 346 14.66 -13.07 10.55
C TYR A 346 14.65 -13.82 11.87
N HIS A 347 14.35 -13.07 12.92
CA HIS A 347 14.06 -13.57 14.25
C HIS A 347 12.57 -13.38 14.51
N TYR A 348 11.86 -14.42 14.95
CA TYR A 348 10.41 -14.33 15.11
C TYR A 348 9.93 -15.09 16.33
N ARG A 349 8.75 -14.71 16.82
CA ARG A 349 8.07 -15.38 17.92
C ARG A 349 6.56 -15.10 17.88
N GLY A 350 5.76 -16.12 18.20
CA GLY A 350 4.34 -15.94 18.48
C GLY A 350 4.08 -15.01 19.67
N ILE A 351 3.12 -14.10 19.53
CA ILE A 351 2.67 -13.22 20.62
C ILE A 351 1.76 -14.02 21.55
N ASN A 352 2.05 -14.00 22.84
CA ASN A 352 1.26 -14.75 23.82
C ASN A 352 -0.21 -14.31 23.81
N ASN A 353 -1.13 -15.29 23.89
CA ASN A 353 -2.59 -15.09 23.89
C ASN A 353 -3.14 -14.44 22.60
N THR A 354 -2.41 -14.51 21.49
CA THR A 354 -2.89 -14.16 20.16
C THR A 354 -2.46 -15.25 19.15
N LEU A 355 -2.99 -15.17 17.93
CA LEU A 355 -2.54 -15.99 16.80
C LEU A 355 -1.53 -15.26 15.90
N MET A 356 -1.01 -14.11 16.36
CA MET A 356 -0.10 -13.27 15.60
C MET A 356 1.36 -13.57 15.95
N SER A 357 2.26 -13.36 14.99
CA SER A 357 3.70 -13.48 15.19
C SER A 357 4.36 -12.11 15.06
N LEU A 358 5.27 -11.79 15.99
CA LEU A 358 6.19 -10.67 15.89
C LEU A 358 7.50 -11.16 15.25
N ALA A 359 7.97 -10.45 14.23
CA ALA A 359 9.25 -10.71 13.61
C ALA A 359 10.14 -9.46 13.65
N LEU A 360 11.45 -9.70 13.73
CA LEU A 360 12.53 -8.73 13.65
C LEU A 360 13.44 -9.16 12.49
N ALA A 361 13.49 -8.35 11.45
CA ALA A 361 14.44 -8.49 10.35
C ALA A 361 15.71 -7.72 10.71
N VAL A 362 16.84 -8.43 10.78
CA VAL A 362 18.16 -7.84 11.03
C VAL A 362 19.04 -8.06 9.80
N PRO A 363 19.36 -7.00 9.04
CA PRO A 363 20.36 -7.07 7.98
C PRO A 363 21.72 -7.53 8.50
N GLU A 364 22.43 -8.34 7.71
CA GLU A 364 23.76 -8.84 8.07
C GLU A 364 24.82 -7.75 8.25
N ASP A 365 24.67 -6.61 7.58
CA ASP A 365 25.52 -5.42 7.66
C ASP A 365 25.22 -4.53 8.87
N SER A 366 24.07 -4.73 9.52
CA SER A 366 23.58 -3.90 10.64
C SER A 366 23.49 -4.66 11.97
N ARG A 367 24.39 -5.64 12.17
CA ARG A 367 24.40 -6.50 13.39
C ARG A 367 24.81 -5.76 14.67
N TYR A 368 25.64 -4.73 14.54
CA TYR A 368 26.21 -4.01 15.68
C TYR A 368 25.64 -2.60 15.80
N ARG A 369 25.52 -2.14 17.04
CA ARG A 369 25.10 -0.77 17.38
C ARG A 369 25.98 -0.23 18.49
N ILE A 370 26.09 1.09 18.54
CA ILE A 370 26.82 1.78 19.61
C ILE A 370 25.94 1.74 20.87
N ALA A 371 26.37 1.00 21.89
CA ALA A 371 25.72 1.02 23.20
C ALA A 371 26.16 2.25 24.02
N LEU A 372 25.29 2.74 24.88
CA LEU A 372 25.68 3.70 25.92
C LEU A 372 26.56 2.97 26.95
N PRO A 373 27.66 3.57 27.43
CA PRO A 373 28.44 2.99 28.52
C PRO A 373 27.57 2.85 29.78
N SER A 374 27.82 1.83 30.60
CA SER A 374 27.03 1.59 31.82
C SER A 374 27.09 2.74 32.83
N THR A 375 28.14 3.57 32.79
CA THR A 375 28.27 4.80 33.58
C THR A 375 27.31 5.92 33.17
N TYR A 376 26.70 5.81 31.99
CA TYR A 376 25.76 6.78 31.42
C TYR A 376 24.30 6.36 31.56
N SER A 377 23.99 5.28 32.31
CA SER A 377 22.61 4.88 32.59
C SER A 377 22.41 4.64 34.11
N PRO A 378 21.72 5.55 34.83
CA PRO A 378 21.13 6.78 34.32
C PRO A 378 22.18 7.83 33.92
N TYR A 379 21.89 8.65 32.89
CA TYR A 379 22.83 9.68 32.42
C TYR A 379 23.21 10.62 33.58
N PRO A 380 24.50 10.96 33.75
CA PRO A 380 24.97 11.77 34.87
C PRO A 380 24.37 13.18 34.82
N TYR A 381 23.25 13.38 35.54
CA TYR A 381 22.44 14.60 35.47
C TYR A 381 23.19 15.90 35.81
N LYS A 382 24.29 15.80 36.60
CA LYS A 382 25.18 16.93 36.92
C LYS A 382 26.09 17.35 35.77
N ASN A 383 26.30 16.47 34.78
CA ASN A 383 27.16 16.73 33.63
C ASN A 383 26.39 17.39 32.48
N ILE A 384 25.07 17.56 32.60
CA ILE A 384 24.25 18.19 31.57
C ILE A 384 24.63 19.68 31.47
N ASP A 385 25.28 20.06 30.37
CA ASP A 385 25.56 21.46 30.06
C ASP A 385 24.51 21.99 29.07
N PHE A 386 23.70 22.95 29.53
CA PHE A 386 22.66 23.56 28.71
C PHE A 386 23.19 24.40 27.54
N LYS A 387 24.50 24.68 27.49
CA LYS A 387 25.13 25.27 26.31
C LYS A 387 25.03 24.36 25.09
N TRP A 388 24.92 23.04 25.27
CA TRP A 388 24.74 22.10 24.14
C TRP A 388 23.46 22.39 23.33
N PHE A 389 22.44 22.95 23.99
CA PHE A 389 21.15 23.31 23.41
C PHE A 389 21.01 24.82 23.19
N SER A 390 22.11 25.58 23.27
CA SER A 390 22.09 27.02 23.00
C SER A 390 22.04 27.31 21.49
N GLY A 391 21.33 28.38 21.12
CA GLY A 391 21.18 28.78 19.72
C GLY A 391 20.09 28.02 18.96
N THR A 392 20.04 28.25 17.64
CA THR A 392 18.96 27.76 16.76
C THR A 392 19.39 26.66 15.79
N ASN A 393 20.65 26.23 15.89
CA ASN A 393 21.37 25.38 14.92
C ASN A 393 21.16 23.88 15.14
N TRP A 394 20.05 23.50 15.78
CA TRP A 394 19.71 22.12 16.05
C TRP A 394 18.19 21.91 16.01
N ARG A 395 17.76 20.70 15.68
CA ARG A 395 16.35 20.27 15.67
C ARG A 395 16.22 18.85 16.20
N LEU A 396 15.06 18.55 16.76
CA LEU A 396 14.68 17.19 17.14
C LEU A 396 13.69 16.58 16.14
N HIS A 397 13.68 15.25 16.11
CA HIS A 397 12.72 14.51 15.31
C HIS A 397 11.26 14.93 15.66
N PRO A 398 10.48 15.44 14.69
CA PRO A 398 9.17 16.03 14.95
C PRO A 398 8.11 15.00 15.32
N ASP A 399 8.25 13.74 14.90
CA ASP A 399 7.26 12.68 15.20
C ASP A 399 7.58 11.87 16.47
N TRP A 400 8.80 11.99 17.03
CA TRP A 400 9.19 11.20 18.20
C TRP A 400 8.81 11.91 19.49
N HIS A 401 8.44 11.14 20.51
CA HIS A 401 8.13 11.64 21.83
C HIS A 401 9.29 11.33 22.79
N TYR A 402 9.82 12.38 23.41
CA TYR A 402 10.80 12.25 24.50
C TYR A 402 10.09 12.29 25.87
N CYS A 403 8.86 12.82 25.92
CA CYS A 403 7.99 12.87 27.10
C CYS A 403 6.51 12.86 26.65
N ARG A 404 5.59 12.27 27.44
CA ARG A 404 4.15 12.17 27.09
C ARG A 404 3.39 13.50 27.08
N ILE A 405 3.88 14.54 27.76
CA ILE A 405 3.21 15.84 27.91
C ILE A 405 4.26 16.93 27.66
N ASN A 406 4.13 17.70 26.57
CA ASN A 406 4.46 19.13 26.53
C ASN A 406 4.33 19.81 25.14
N ASP A 407 4.23 19.06 24.04
CA ASP A 407 4.48 19.68 22.74
C ASP A 407 3.19 20.20 22.06
N SER A 408 2.03 19.60 22.34
CA SER A 408 0.74 19.95 21.71
C SER A 408 -0.10 20.94 22.52
N ASP A 409 0.01 20.93 23.85
CA ASP A 409 -1.00 21.54 24.73
C ASP A 409 -0.68 23.01 25.08
N TYR A 410 0.56 23.45 24.86
CA TYR A 410 1.06 24.78 25.26
C TYR A 410 1.69 25.60 24.12
N SER A 411 1.47 25.25 22.85
CA SER A 411 2.08 25.94 21.69
C SER A 411 3.62 26.05 21.76
N MET A 412 4.26 25.10 22.45
CA MET A 412 5.71 25.04 22.60
C MET A 412 6.34 24.15 21.54
N THR A 413 7.58 24.45 21.16
CA THR A 413 8.35 23.55 20.28
C THR A 413 8.85 22.33 21.06
N LYS A 414 9.08 21.21 20.35
CA LYS A 414 9.63 19.98 20.95
C LYS A 414 10.97 20.22 21.61
N GLU A 415 11.79 21.08 21.01
CA GLU A 415 13.09 21.50 21.50
C GLU A 415 12.99 22.23 22.85
N GLU A 416 12.08 23.19 22.97
CA GLU A 416 11.84 23.94 24.21
C GLU A 416 11.31 23.03 25.32
N ALA A 417 10.32 22.19 24.98
CA ALA A 417 9.75 21.21 25.88
C ALA A 417 10.81 20.25 26.44
N PHE A 418 11.69 19.75 25.56
CA PHE A 418 12.79 18.88 25.94
C PHE A 418 13.75 19.58 26.92
N VAL A 419 14.19 20.80 26.61
CA VAL A 419 15.12 21.56 27.45
C VAL A 419 14.53 21.83 28.85
N ILE A 420 13.24 22.17 28.95
CA ILE A 420 12.58 22.38 30.25
C ILE A 420 12.57 21.10 31.08
N ASN A 421 12.24 19.97 30.48
CA ASN A 421 12.26 18.67 31.15
C ASN A 421 13.68 18.29 31.61
N MET A 422 14.70 18.61 30.82
CA MET A 422 16.09 18.34 31.19
C MET A 422 16.60 19.27 32.30
N LYS A 423 16.12 20.52 32.39
CA LYS A 423 16.38 21.41 33.54
C LYS A 423 15.79 20.83 34.83
N HIS A 424 14.55 20.35 34.77
CA HIS A 424 13.96 19.66 35.91
C HIS A 424 14.75 18.40 36.31
N TYR A 425 15.24 17.63 35.33
CA TYR A 425 16.07 16.46 35.60
C TYR A 425 17.41 16.82 36.25
N SER A 426 18.08 17.90 35.81
CA SER A 426 19.35 18.33 36.40
C SER A 426 19.21 18.84 37.83
N GLU A 427 18.07 19.47 38.16
CA GLU A 427 17.76 19.98 39.51
C GLU A 427 17.36 18.86 40.48
N THR A 428 16.51 17.93 40.04
CA THR A 428 15.91 16.90 40.91
C THR A 428 16.65 15.56 40.90
N GLY A 429 17.48 15.32 39.89
CA GLY A 429 18.11 14.03 39.64
C GLY A 429 17.13 12.91 39.26
N ARG A 430 15.88 13.25 38.91
CA ARG A 430 14.83 12.27 38.54
C ARG A 430 14.13 12.65 37.24
N ILE A 431 14.08 11.72 36.30
CA ILE A 431 13.29 11.86 35.08
C ILE A 431 11.81 11.86 35.48
N ALA A 432 11.05 12.82 34.94
CA ALA A 432 9.63 12.95 35.26
C ALA A 432 8.85 11.68 34.85
N ARG A 433 7.81 11.30 35.61
CA ARG A 433 7.06 10.04 35.39
C ARG A 433 6.48 9.91 33.98
N ASN A 434 6.05 11.02 33.39
CA ASN A 434 5.54 11.12 32.03
C ASN A 434 6.63 10.92 30.95
N CYS A 435 7.90 10.95 31.30
CA CYS A 435 9.04 10.71 30.41
C CYS A 435 9.70 9.34 30.63
N ALA A 436 9.29 8.59 31.66
CA ALA A 436 9.95 7.35 32.06
C ALA A 436 10.01 6.28 30.96
N LEU A 437 8.99 6.20 30.10
CA LEU A 437 8.96 5.27 28.94
C LEU A 437 10.05 5.57 27.91
N TYR A 438 10.54 6.80 27.85
CA TYR A 438 11.50 7.28 26.85
C TYR A 438 12.90 7.46 27.43
N THR A 439 13.16 6.95 28.64
CA THR A 439 14.45 7.10 29.34
C THR A 439 15.65 6.74 28.46
N TYR A 440 15.61 5.60 27.78
CA TYR A 440 16.69 5.19 26.86
C TYR A 440 16.94 6.22 25.75
N LEU A 441 15.87 6.74 25.14
CA LEU A 441 15.97 7.72 24.07
C LEU A 441 16.51 9.06 24.58
N ILE A 442 16.06 9.50 25.76
CA ILE A 442 16.54 10.73 26.43
C ILE A 442 18.04 10.61 26.74
N GLU A 443 18.46 9.52 27.37
CA GLU A 443 19.86 9.27 27.72
C GLU A 443 20.75 9.23 26.47
N ARG A 444 20.26 8.61 25.40
CA ARG A 444 20.96 8.59 24.12
C ARG A 444 21.06 9.97 23.49
N LEU A 445 19.99 10.75 23.53
CA LEU A 445 19.96 12.12 23.01
C LEU A 445 20.94 13.03 23.77
N LEU A 446 21.02 12.90 25.10
CA LEU A 446 21.99 13.65 25.92
C LEU A 446 23.44 13.29 25.57
N PHE A 447 23.73 12.00 25.37
CA PHE A 447 25.05 11.55 24.91
C PHE A 447 25.39 12.11 23.51
N ASP A 448 24.46 12.00 22.56
CA ASP A 448 24.64 12.54 21.21
C ASP A 448 24.84 14.07 21.24
N ALA A 449 24.15 14.78 22.14
CA ALA A 449 24.28 16.23 22.33
C ALA A 449 25.65 16.63 22.92
N GLU A 450 26.17 15.86 23.89
CA GLU A 450 27.48 16.06 24.50
C GLU A 450 28.60 15.88 23.45
N VAL A 451 28.57 14.76 22.72
CA VAL A 451 29.58 14.41 21.70
C VAL A 451 29.59 15.44 20.56
N THR A 452 28.43 15.94 20.16
CA THR A 452 28.31 16.90 19.04
C THR A 452 28.37 18.37 19.45
N SER A 453 28.57 18.66 20.75
CA SER A 453 28.47 20.01 21.32
C SER A 453 29.44 21.04 20.72
N GLN A 454 30.65 20.62 20.36
CA GLN A 454 31.70 21.51 19.83
C GLN A 454 31.73 21.57 18.30
N MET A 455 30.84 20.83 17.63
CA MET A 455 30.94 20.62 16.19
C MET A 455 30.68 21.89 15.38
N ASP A 456 29.73 22.72 15.84
CA ASP A 456 29.41 24.00 15.20
C ASP A 456 30.64 24.92 15.18
N SER A 457 31.39 24.95 16.30
CA SER A 457 32.64 25.73 16.40
C SER A 457 33.75 25.14 15.54
N ALA A 458 33.90 23.81 15.51
CA ALA A 458 34.92 23.14 14.71
C ALA A 458 34.74 23.40 13.20
N TRP A 459 33.49 23.39 12.70
CA TRP A 459 33.20 23.69 11.30
C TRP A 459 33.50 25.15 10.92
N ILE A 460 33.26 26.10 11.83
CA ILE A 460 33.49 27.53 11.58
C ILE A 460 34.98 27.89 11.76
N GLN A 461 35.60 27.47 12.86
CA GLN A 461 36.95 27.92 13.26
C GLN A 461 38.06 27.34 12.40
N GLU A 462 37.93 26.09 11.93
CA GLU A 462 39.01 25.45 11.16
C GLU A 462 39.05 25.87 9.69
N SER A 463 38.21 26.82 9.24
CA SER A 463 38.09 27.24 7.83
C SER A 463 37.94 26.07 6.84
N ARG A 464 37.40 24.93 7.31
CA ARG A 464 37.20 23.73 6.47
C ARG A 464 36.10 23.94 5.42
N LEU A 465 35.24 24.94 5.63
CA LEU A 465 34.17 25.32 4.73
C LEU A 465 34.68 26.42 3.79
N ASP A 466 35.03 26.01 2.58
CA ASP A 466 35.51 26.92 1.54
C ASP A 466 34.32 27.54 0.81
N GLU A 467 34.04 28.81 1.08
CA GLU A 467 32.99 29.59 0.40
C GLU A 467 33.11 29.53 -1.13
N ARG A 468 34.33 29.38 -1.67
CA ARG A 468 34.57 29.29 -3.12
C ARG A 468 34.04 28.01 -3.73
N LYS A 469 33.87 26.95 -2.92
CA LYS A 469 33.27 25.68 -3.36
C LYS A 469 31.74 25.76 -3.38
N GLY A 470 31.15 26.90 -3.02
CA GLY A 470 29.69 27.11 -3.03
C GLY A 470 28.95 26.24 -2.01
N VAL A 471 29.62 25.77 -0.96
CA VAL A 471 28.99 25.08 0.16
C VAL A 471 28.36 26.12 1.07
N HIS A 472 27.03 26.07 1.24
CA HIS A 472 26.31 27.01 2.09
C HIS A 472 25.73 26.40 3.36
N LEU A 473 25.72 25.07 3.46
CA LEU A 473 25.19 24.39 4.63
C LEU A 473 25.96 23.09 4.87
N VAL A 474 26.29 22.83 6.13
CA VAL A 474 26.70 21.51 6.60
C VAL A 474 25.80 21.04 7.73
N TYR A 475 25.61 19.73 7.82
CA TYR A 475 24.72 19.14 8.81
C TYR A 475 25.19 17.76 9.25
N LEU A 476 24.70 17.37 10.42
CA LEU A 476 24.83 16.04 10.98
C LEU A 476 23.49 15.62 11.58
N ALA A 477 23.04 14.43 11.21
CA ALA A 477 21.89 13.78 11.82
C ALA A 477 22.37 12.57 12.62
N THR A 478 21.89 12.44 13.85
CA THR A 478 22.25 11.37 14.80
C THR A 478 21.17 10.31 14.90
N HIS A 479 21.52 9.17 15.50
CA HIS A 479 20.61 8.06 15.76
C HIS A 479 19.50 8.39 16.80
N ALA A 480 19.72 9.36 17.70
CA ALA A 480 18.71 9.75 18.68
C ALA A 480 17.67 10.75 18.15
N GLY A 481 17.74 11.13 16.87
CA GLY A 481 16.84 12.13 16.31
C GLY A 481 17.30 13.59 16.49
N LEU A 482 18.54 13.82 16.95
CA LEU A 482 19.18 15.14 16.95
C LEU A 482 19.79 15.43 15.58
N THR A 483 19.41 16.57 15.00
CA THR A 483 20.03 17.11 13.78
C THR A 483 20.69 18.44 14.10
N ARG A 484 22.00 18.57 13.87
CA ARG A 484 22.75 19.83 13.95
C ARG A 484 23.09 20.34 12.56
N PHE A 485 23.14 21.65 12.38
CA PHE A 485 23.47 22.26 11.10
C PHE A 485 24.09 23.64 11.27
N VAL A 486 24.99 23.99 10.37
CA VAL A 486 25.58 25.34 10.26
C VAL A 486 25.33 25.86 8.87
N SER A 487 24.72 27.04 8.80
CA SER A 487 24.42 27.76 7.56
C SER A 487 25.44 28.87 7.36
N MET A 488 25.83 29.09 6.11
CA MET A 488 26.78 30.12 5.70
C MET A 488 26.13 31.03 4.65
N ASP A 489 26.24 32.33 4.87
CA ASP A 489 25.79 33.32 3.90
C ASP A 489 26.87 33.53 2.83
N LEU A 490 26.63 32.98 1.65
CA LEU A 490 27.50 33.19 0.50
C LEU A 490 27.29 34.62 -0.04
N LYS A 491 28.37 35.39 -0.18
CA LYS A 491 28.33 36.83 -0.51
C LYS A 491 27.57 37.18 -1.78
N ASP A 492 27.62 36.29 -2.77
CA ASP A 492 27.00 36.47 -4.10
C ASP A 492 25.63 35.80 -4.24
N VAL A 493 25.07 35.28 -3.15
CA VAL A 493 23.83 34.50 -3.14
C VAL A 493 22.69 35.24 -2.46
N GLN A 494 21.49 35.08 -3.01
CA GLN A 494 20.22 35.53 -2.45
C GLN A 494 19.32 34.31 -2.24
N TYR A 495 19.12 33.92 -0.98
CA TYR A 495 18.29 32.78 -0.60
C TYR A 495 16.78 33.08 -0.66
N GLN A 496 16.40 34.35 -0.54
CA GLN A 496 15.04 34.83 -0.76
C GLN A 496 15.10 35.91 -1.85
N PRO A 497 14.21 35.88 -2.85
CA PRO A 497 14.13 36.97 -3.80
C PRO A 497 13.66 38.23 -3.08
N ASP A 498 14.35 39.35 -3.28
CA ASP A 498 13.82 40.65 -2.89
C ASP A 498 12.50 40.84 -3.65
N VAL A 499 11.39 41.01 -2.92
CA VAL A 499 10.11 41.42 -3.53
C VAL A 499 10.32 42.84 -4.04
N GLN A 500 10.85 42.98 -5.25
CA GLN A 500 10.80 44.25 -5.96
C GLN A 500 9.32 44.55 -6.18
N THR A 501 8.79 45.46 -5.39
CA THR A 501 7.56 46.18 -5.71
C THR A 501 7.77 46.84 -7.06
N TRP A 502 7.30 46.18 -8.12
CA TRP A 502 7.17 46.79 -9.44
C TRP A 502 6.31 48.05 -9.26
N PRO A 503 6.70 49.23 -9.76
CA PRO A 503 5.84 50.40 -9.72
C PRO A 503 4.55 50.04 -10.44
N SER A 504 3.43 50.07 -9.71
CA SER A 504 2.11 49.82 -10.26
C SER A 504 1.70 51.01 -11.12
N ASP A 505 2.11 51.00 -12.39
CA ASP A 505 1.34 51.68 -13.40
C ASP A 505 0.29 50.68 -13.92
N ASP A 506 -0.96 51.09 -13.72
CA ASP A 506 -2.24 50.44 -14.05
C ASP A 506 -2.89 49.48 -13.04
N ASN A 507 -4.15 49.85 -12.72
CA ASN A 507 -5.16 49.11 -11.96
C ASN A 507 -5.56 47.80 -12.65
N ARG A 508 -4.65 46.83 -12.69
CA ARG A 508 -4.99 45.42 -12.83
C ARG A 508 -4.29 44.68 -11.72
N THR A 509 -5.06 44.16 -10.77
CA THR A 509 -4.65 43.02 -9.96
C THR A 509 -4.47 41.83 -10.90
N GLU A 510 -3.35 41.80 -11.60
CA GLU A 510 -2.83 40.55 -12.19
C GLU A 510 -2.28 39.73 -11.03
N GLU A 511 -2.90 38.57 -10.82
CA GLU A 511 -2.33 37.51 -10.01
C GLU A 511 -0.87 37.28 -10.46
N LEU A 512 0.05 37.22 -9.49
CA LEU A 512 1.45 36.86 -9.71
C LEU A 512 1.51 35.68 -10.72
N PRO A 513 2.32 35.74 -11.78
CA PRO A 513 2.47 34.59 -12.65
C PRO A 513 2.84 33.38 -11.80
N SER A 514 2.06 32.31 -11.92
CA SER A 514 2.19 31.04 -11.19
C SER A 514 3.53 30.30 -11.43
N THR A 515 4.45 30.95 -12.15
CA THR A 515 5.80 30.53 -12.50
C THR A 515 6.89 31.19 -11.64
N LEU A 516 6.53 31.89 -10.56
CA LEU A 516 7.53 32.23 -9.54
C LEU A 516 7.99 30.93 -8.84
N ASP A 517 9.08 30.37 -9.36
CA ASP A 517 9.80 29.21 -8.81
C ASP A 517 9.90 29.29 -7.29
N LYS A 518 9.64 28.16 -6.61
CA LYS A 518 9.59 28.13 -5.14
C LYS A 518 10.93 28.61 -4.55
N PRO A 519 10.91 29.58 -3.61
CA PRO A 519 12.12 30.08 -2.98
C PRO A 519 12.82 28.98 -2.17
N TYR A 520 14.11 29.16 -1.90
CA TYR A 520 14.88 28.20 -1.12
C TYR A 520 14.24 27.93 0.25
N PHE A 521 13.91 26.65 0.47
CA PHE A 521 13.41 26.18 1.75
C PHE A 521 14.55 25.56 2.54
N HIS A 522 14.93 26.19 3.66
CA HIS A 522 16.08 25.80 4.46
C HIS A 522 16.04 24.34 4.93
N PHE A 523 17.20 23.65 4.93
CA PHE A 523 17.33 22.25 5.30
C PHE A 523 16.66 21.91 6.65
N SER A 524 16.88 22.73 7.68
CA SER A 524 16.30 22.51 9.02
C SER A 524 14.77 22.54 9.09
N LYS A 525 14.10 23.00 8.02
CA LYS A 525 12.64 22.91 7.88
C LYS A 525 12.22 21.78 6.95
N ARG A 526 13.11 21.38 6.02
CA ARG A 526 12.86 20.34 5.00
C ARG A 526 13.10 18.93 5.52
N HIS A 527 14.17 18.76 6.31
CA HIS A 527 14.72 17.48 6.75
C HIS A 527 14.82 17.46 8.27
N THR A 528 13.69 17.29 8.92
CA THR A 528 13.58 17.31 10.39
C THR A 528 13.55 15.90 10.98
N ARG A 529 13.30 14.86 10.18
CA ARG A 529 13.02 13.49 10.67
C ARG A 529 14.25 12.58 10.77
N ALA A 530 15.47 13.13 10.82
CA ALA A 530 16.71 12.39 11.07
C ALA A 530 16.78 11.01 10.34
N LEU A 531 16.73 9.88 11.07
CA LEU A 531 16.80 8.52 10.48
C LEU A 531 15.69 8.21 9.48
N ASP A 532 14.51 8.82 9.62
CA ASP A 532 13.40 8.54 8.72
C ASP A 532 13.57 9.19 7.35
N GLU A 533 14.50 10.13 7.23
CA GLU A 533 14.82 10.84 5.99
C GLU A 533 15.55 9.94 4.98
N VAL A 534 15.23 10.16 3.70
CA VAL A 534 15.80 9.38 2.60
C VAL A 534 17.31 9.54 2.53
N PHE A 535 17.85 10.76 2.70
CA PHE A 535 19.30 10.98 2.63
C PHE A 535 20.06 10.18 3.69
N TYR A 536 19.46 10.02 4.88
CA TYR A 536 20.04 9.25 5.98
C TYR A 536 20.07 7.76 5.62
N LYS A 537 18.91 7.21 5.23
CA LYS A 537 18.77 5.81 4.82
C LYS A 537 19.68 5.46 3.65
N ARG A 538 19.80 6.35 2.67
CA ARG A 538 20.64 6.18 1.48
C ARG A 538 22.13 6.19 1.81
N ALA A 539 22.59 7.13 2.63
CA ALA A 539 23.99 7.19 3.05
C ALA A 539 24.42 5.95 3.85
N MET A 540 23.49 5.39 4.63
CA MET A 540 23.72 4.19 5.42
C MET A 540 23.91 2.91 4.60
N GLN A 541 23.49 2.89 3.32
CA GLN A 541 23.75 1.76 2.41
C GLN A 541 25.23 1.64 2.04
N PHE A 542 26.01 2.73 2.18
CA PHE A 542 27.41 2.81 1.78
C PHE A 542 28.33 2.83 3.00
N LEU A 543 28.45 1.69 3.67
CA LEU A 543 29.28 1.52 4.87
C LEU A 543 30.79 1.59 4.58
N ASN A 544 31.22 1.71 3.33
CA ASN A 544 32.60 2.02 2.98
C ASN A 544 32.96 3.51 3.17
N GLY A 545 31.99 4.35 3.55
CA GLY A 545 32.20 5.78 3.76
C GLY A 545 32.24 6.59 2.47
N GLU A 546 31.58 6.13 1.41
CA GLU A 546 31.42 6.89 0.17
C GLU A 546 30.39 8.02 0.34
N PHE A 547 30.52 9.04 -0.51
CA PHE A 547 29.53 10.11 -0.59
C PHE A 547 28.42 9.73 -1.56
N VAL A 548 27.19 9.92 -1.12
CA VAL A 548 25.98 9.77 -1.90
C VAL A 548 25.47 11.15 -2.30
N PHE A 549 25.34 11.38 -3.60
CA PHE A 549 24.88 12.66 -4.14
C PHE A 549 23.41 12.61 -4.55
N ASP A 550 22.68 13.69 -4.28
CA ASP A 550 21.32 13.92 -4.80
C ASP A 550 21.13 15.38 -5.19
N VAL A 551 20.23 15.63 -6.14
CA VAL A 551 19.95 16.97 -6.67
C VAL A 551 18.51 17.36 -6.35
N ASN A 552 18.36 18.54 -5.76
CA ASN A 552 17.05 19.12 -5.52
C ASN A 552 16.71 20.15 -6.61
N ILE A 553 15.85 19.75 -7.54
CA ILE A 553 15.38 20.57 -8.65
C ILE A 553 14.20 21.50 -8.31
N THR A 554 13.59 21.38 -7.11
CA THR A 554 12.40 22.17 -6.77
C THR A 554 12.72 23.50 -6.11
N ASN A 555 13.94 23.65 -5.58
CA ASN A 555 14.36 24.81 -4.81
C ASN A 555 15.46 25.54 -5.58
N ASN A 556 15.20 26.79 -5.89
CA ASN A 556 16.17 27.66 -6.55
C ASN A 556 16.80 28.61 -5.54
N ILE A 557 18.10 28.81 -5.71
CA ILE A 557 18.89 29.83 -5.06
C ILE A 557 19.27 30.86 -6.12
N TYR A 558 19.05 32.14 -5.83
CA TYR A 558 19.35 33.22 -6.76
C TYR A 558 20.78 33.72 -6.54
N LEU A 559 21.43 34.13 -7.62
CA LEU A 559 22.79 34.64 -7.65
C LEU A 559 22.77 36.09 -8.11
N LYS A 560 23.60 36.93 -7.49
CA LYS A 560 23.74 38.33 -7.89
C LYS A 560 24.27 38.42 -9.32
N ASN A 561 23.67 39.28 -10.13
CA ASN A 561 24.06 39.49 -11.52
C ASN A 561 25.55 39.83 -11.63
N GLY A 562 26.29 39.09 -12.47
CA GLY A 562 27.72 39.33 -12.71
C GLY A 562 28.66 38.82 -11.62
N SER A 563 28.22 37.89 -10.76
CA SER A 563 29.13 37.21 -9.81
C SER A 563 30.35 36.64 -10.54
N GLN A 564 31.54 37.09 -10.15
CA GLN A 564 32.82 36.55 -10.63
C GLN A 564 33.17 35.22 -9.96
N THR A 565 32.57 34.94 -8.81
CA THR A 565 32.79 33.73 -8.01
C THR A 565 32.17 32.50 -8.67
N TYR A 566 31.06 32.66 -9.39
CA TYR A 566 30.31 31.56 -10.01
C TYR A 566 30.11 31.78 -11.53
N PRO A 567 31.16 31.65 -12.34
CA PRO A 567 31.15 32.05 -13.76
C PRO A 567 30.21 31.21 -14.63
N HIS A 568 29.83 30.02 -14.18
CA HIS A 568 28.92 29.11 -14.89
C HIS A 568 27.43 29.39 -14.63
N ALA A 569 27.09 30.25 -13.65
CA ALA A 569 25.71 30.60 -13.32
C ALA A 569 25.17 31.80 -14.12
N LYS A 570 25.22 31.70 -15.45
CA LYS A 570 24.85 32.83 -16.34
C LYS A 570 23.39 33.29 -16.22
N ASP A 571 22.51 32.41 -15.79
CA ASP A 571 21.07 32.68 -15.63
C ASP A 571 20.72 33.31 -14.27
N GLY A 572 21.72 33.60 -13.42
CA GLY A 572 21.50 34.16 -12.07
C GLY A 572 20.75 33.22 -11.12
N ARG A 573 20.74 31.91 -11.42
CA ARG A 573 20.03 30.88 -10.63
C ARG A 573 20.88 29.62 -10.50
N SER A 574 20.80 28.98 -9.35
CA SER A 574 21.39 27.67 -9.09
C SER A 574 20.41 26.80 -8.30
N ILE A 575 20.36 25.51 -8.64
CA ILE A 575 19.73 24.48 -7.81
C ILE A 575 20.71 23.98 -6.75
N ILE A 576 20.26 23.05 -5.91
CA ILE A 576 21.04 22.53 -4.79
C ILE A 576 21.47 21.09 -5.04
N VAL A 577 22.75 20.83 -4.81
CA VAL A 577 23.32 19.49 -4.71
C VAL A 577 23.54 19.17 -3.24
N THR A 578 23.18 17.97 -2.85
CA THR A 578 23.42 17.45 -1.51
C THR A 578 24.39 16.27 -1.59
N GLY A 579 25.39 16.25 -0.72
CA GLY A 579 26.32 15.14 -0.56
C GLY A 579 26.22 14.59 0.86
N ASN A 580 26.01 13.28 1.00
CA ASN A 580 25.77 12.63 2.28
C ASN A 580 26.71 11.45 2.49
N ARG A 581 27.17 11.22 3.72
CA ARG A 581 28.06 10.12 4.07
C ARG A 581 27.76 9.61 5.48
N ALA A 582 27.75 8.28 5.65
CA ALA A 582 27.65 7.65 6.95
C ALA A 582 28.98 7.73 7.72
N ILE A 583 28.88 7.96 9.04
CA ILE A 583 29.99 7.88 9.99
C ILE A 583 29.88 6.55 10.72
N LEU A 584 30.96 5.78 10.66
CA LEU A 584 31.10 4.49 11.32
C LEU A 584 32.14 4.58 12.42
N VAL A 585 31.86 3.92 13.53
CA VAL A 585 32.80 3.75 14.63
C VAL A 585 33.20 2.28 14.66
N ARG A 586 34.50 2.04 14.76
CA ARG A 586 35.07 0.70 14.85
C ARG A 586 35.54 0.46 16.29
N ASP A 587 35.23 -0.72 16.83
CA ASP A 587 35.75 -1.14 18.14
C ASP A 587 37.16 -1.76 18.04
N ASP A 588 37.75 -2.08 19.18
CA ASP A 588 39.08 -2.70 19.27
C ASP A 588 39.13 -4.10 18.63
N TYR A 589 37.98 -4.75 18.44
CA TYR A 589 37.84 -6.07 17.82
C TYR A 589 37.61 -6.00 16.32
N GLY A 590 37.54 -4.80 15.74
CA GLY A 590 37.31 -4.59 14.31
C GLY A 590 35.84 -4.61 13.89
N ASN A 591 34.89 -4.68 14.83
CA ASN A 591 33.47 -4.56 14.54
C ASN A 591 33.12 -3.10 14.26
N GLU A 592 32.34 -2.86 13.21
CA GLU A 592 31.90 -1.52 12.83
C GLU A 592 30.41 -1.32 13.14
N ALA A 593 30.07 -0.14 13.65
CA ALA A 593 28.69 0.26 13.91
C ALA A 593 28.45 1.70 13.43
N PRO A 594 27.29 1.97 12.81
CA PRO A 594 26.95 3.32 12.36
C PRO A 594 26.63 4.24 13.54
N ALA A 595 27.16 5.45 13.48
CA ALA A 595 26.99 6.46 14.53
C ALA A 595 26.00 7.56 14.11
N SER A 596 26.19 8.12 12.91
CA SER A 596 25.49 9.30 12.42
C SER A 596 25.70 9.47 10.92
N VAL A 597 24.93 10.34 10.28
CA VAL A 597 25.14 10.75 8.88
C VAL A 597 25.52 12.23 8.85
N VAL A 598 26.61 12.53 8.14
CA VAL A 598 27.01 13.92 7.83
C VAL A 598 26.70 14.24 6.39
N GLY A 599 26.38 15.49 6.13
CA GLY A 599 26.17 15.96 4.77
C GLY A 599 26.39 17.45 4.62
N PHE A 600 26.33 17.88 3.38
CA PHE A 600 26.42 19.28 3.00
C PHE A 600 25.44 19.60 1.86
N GLU A 601 25.01 20.85 1.79
CA GLU A 601 24.37 21.42 0.60
C GLU A 601 25.36 22.38 -0.09
N MET A 602 25.41 22.31 -1.41
CA MET A 602 26.17 23.24 -2.24
C MET A 602 25.39 23.69 -3.47
N LEU A 603 25.84 24.80 -4.04
CA LEU A 603 25.34 25.30 -5.31
C LEU A 603 25.71 24.34 -6.45
N TYR A 604 24.71 23.96 -7.25
CA TYR A 604 24.94 23.20 -8.47
C TYR A 604 25.91 23.89 -9.43
N ALA A 605 25.90 25.21 -9.53
CA ALA A 605 26.87 25.95 -10.36
C ALA A 605 28.33 25.67 -9.97
N SER A 606 28.62 25.58 -8.67
CA SER A 606 29.95 25.21 -8.17
C SER A 606 30.25 23.73 -8.39
N PHE A 607 29.24 22.88 -8.29
CA PHE A 607 29.35 21.47 -8.62
C PHE A 607 29.71 21.26 -10.11
N GLU A 608 29.10 22.01 -11.02
CA GLU A 608 29.43 21.96 -12.45
C GLU A 608 30.88 22.36 -12.73
N GLU A 609 31.37 23.42 -12.08
CA GLU A 609 32.76 23.84 -12.22
C GLU A 609 33.73 22.76 -11.72
N MET A 610 33.39 22.11 -10.61
CA MET A 610 34.16 20.97 -10.10
C MET A 610 34.19 19.80 -11.10
N ILE A 611 33.07 19.45 -11.72
CA ILE A 611 33.00 18.40 -12.75
C ILE A 611 33.76 18.82 -14.02
N TYR A 612 33.65 20.07 -14.44
CA TYR A 612 34.39 20.62 -15.57
C TYR A 612 35.91 20.52 -15.34
N ASN A 613 36.37 20.89 -14.15
CA ASN A 613 37.79 20.79 -13.80
C ASN A 613 38.25 19.32 -13.66
N ALA A 614 37.47 18.46 -12.99
CA ALA A 614 37.79 17.05 -12.82
C ALA A 614 37.84 16.27 -14.14
N SER A 615 37.01 16.66 -15.11
CA SER A 615 36.97 16.09 -16.46
C SER A 615 38.08 16.61 -17.39
N HIS A 616 39.10 17.28 -16.86
CA HIS A 616 40.15 17.93 -17.66
C HIS A 616 39.56 18.87 -18.73
N LYS A 617 38.49 19.59 -18.38
CA LYS A 617 37.76 20.53 -19.23
C LYS A 617 37.03 19.91 -20.43
N MET A 618 36.83 18.59 -20.44
CA MET A 618 36.12 17.90 -21.51
C MET A 618 34.60 18.00 -21.35
N CYS A 619 34.10 17.93 -20.11
CA CYS A 619 32.67 17.98 -19.81
C CYS A 619 32.19 19.42 -19.67
N HIS A 620 31.94 20.05 -20.82
CA HIS A 620 31.43 21.40 -20.92
C HIS A 620 30.22 21.43 -21.85
N PHE A 621 29.35 22.40 -21.65
CA PHE A 621 28.13 22.53 -22.41
C PHE A 621 28.36 22.79 -23.90
N ASN A 622 29.47 23.43 -24.25
CA ASN A 622 29.92 23.63 -25.64
C ASN A 622 30.81 22.50 -26.20
N SER A 623 31.04 21.43 -25.45
CA SER A 623 31.87 20.31 -25.94
C SER A 623 31.09 19.43 -26.90
N LYS A 624 31.81 18.81 -27.85
CA LYS A 624 31.25 17.78 -28.75
C LYS A 624 30.90 16.48 -28.03
N VAL A 625 31.44 16.28 -26.82
CA VAL A 625 31.22 15.11 -25.97
C VAL A 625 30.13 15.43 -24.96
N ARG A 626 29.14 14.54 -24.85
CA ARG A 626 28.10 14.61 -23.81
C ARG A 626 28.59 13.87 -22.58
N CYS A 627 28.56 14.54 -21.43
CA CYS A 627 28.93 13.94 -20.16
C CYS A 627 27.71 13.85 -19.24
N TYR A 628 27.62 12.74 -18.53
CA TYR A 628 26.61 12.50 -17.51
C TYR A 628 27.28 11.97 -16.25
N LEU A 629 26.81 12.41 -15.08
CA LEU A 629 27.06 11.75 -13.81
C LEU A 629 25.78 11.07 -13.38
N LEU A 630 25.85 9.76 -13.21
CA LEU A 630 24.72 8.94 -12.79
C LEU A 630 24.90 8.56 -11.32
N ASP A 631 23.80 8.53 -10.56
CA ASP A 631 23.78 7.95 -9.24
C ASP A 631 23.81 6.41 -9.31
N GLU A 632 23.87 5.75 -8.15
CA GLU A 632 23.93 4.29 -8.04
C GLU A 632 22.72 3.55 -8.64
N HIS A 633 21.63 4.27 -8.98
CA HIS A 633 20.42 3.73 -9.60
C HIS A 633 20.25 4.19 -11.06
N GLY A 634 21.22 4.90 -11.63
CA GLY A 634 21.15 5.39 -13.01
C GLY A 634 20.29 6.65 -13.18
N TYR A 635 20.01 7.40 -12.11
CA TYR A 635 19.42 8.73 -12.19
C TYR A 635 20.50 9.78 -12.41
N ILE A 636 20.15 10.82 -13.16
CA ILE A 636 21.12 11.83 -13.58
C ILE A 636 21.31 12.87 -12.49
N VAL A 637 22.53 12.96 -11.98
CA VAL A 637 23.00 13.97 -11.02
C VAL A 637 23.64 15.16 -11.73
N TYR A 638 24.32 14.91 -12.85
CA TYR A 638 24.86 15.98 -13.70
C TYR A 638 24.71 15.62 -15.18
N ALA A 639 24.44 16.62 -16.01
CA ALA A 639 24.43 16.52 -17.45
C ALA A 639 25.12 17.75 -18.05
N SER A 640 25.99 17.55 -19.04
CA SER A 640 26.70 18.65 -19.71
C SER A 640 25.80 19.48 -20.62
N LEU A 641 24.71 18.91 -21.12
CA LEU A 641 23.66 19.57 -21.89
C LEU A 641 22.34 19.38 -21.15
N PRO A 642 21.46 20.40 -21.09
CA PRO A 642 21.46 21.68 -21.80
C PRO A 642 22.09 22.84 -21.02
N HIS A 643 22.22 23.99 -21.67
CA HIS A 643 22.97 25.15 -21.16
C HIS A 643 22.20 26.00 -20.14
N THR A 644 20.86 26.04 -20.26
CA THR A 644 20.02 26.89 -19.40
C THR A 644 19.56 26.14 -18.15
N SER A 645 19.48 26.87 -17.05
CA SER A 645 18.93 26.42 -15.76
C SER A 645 17.53 25.82 -15.89
N GLN A 646 16.66 26.38 -16.74
CA GLN A 646 15.30 25.90 -16.96
C GLN A 646 15.24 24.58 -17.71
N GLU A 647 16.03 24.41 -18.78
CA GLU A 647 16.05 23.17 -19.53
C GLU A 647 16.73 22.05 -18.73
N ARG A 648 17.73 22.36 -17.88
CA ARG A 648 18.43 21.36 -17.05
C ARG A 648 17.49 20.60 -16.11
N VAL A 649 16.45 21.25 -15.60
CA VAL A 649 15.43 20.62 -14.74
C VAL A 649 14.75 19.44 -15.45
N HIS A 650 14.72 19.43 -16.78
CA HIS A 650 14.10 18.34 -17.55
C HIS A 650 14.95 17.06 -17.56
N TYR A 651 16.25 17.15 -17.25
CA TYR A 651 17.20 16.03 -17.29
C TYR A 651 17.54 15.52 -15.91
N LEU A 652 17.80 16.46 -15.00
CA LEU A 652 18.23 16.12 -13.66
C LEU A 652 17.15 15.32 -12.95
N ARG A 653 17.58 14.29 -12.22
CA ARG A 653 16.69 13.39 -11.47
C ARG A 653 15.76 12.52 -12.34
N GLN A 654 15.92 12.53 -13.68
CA GLN A 654 15.33 11.55 -14.59
C GLN A 654 16.17 10.27 -14.63
N PHE A 655 15.52 9.15 -14.92
CA PHE A 655 16.22 7.90 -15.19
C PHE A 655 16.90 7.96 -16.56
N PHE A 656 18.20 7.66 -16.61
CA PHE A 656 19.01 7.80 -17.82
C PHE A 656 18.43 7.05 -19.03
N GLY A 657 17.88 5.86 -18.83
CA GLY A 657 17.28 5.07 -19.91
C GLY A 657 15.94 5.58 -20.45
N HIS A 658 15.34 6.59 -19.83
CA HIS A 658 14.05 7.18 -20.23
C HIS A 658 14.19 8.57 -20.90
N LEU A 659 15.37 9.17 -20.90
CA LEU A 659 15.57 10.49 -21.49
C LEU A 659 15.10 10.52 -22.96
N SER A 660 14.27 11.50 -23.30
CA SER A 660 13.85 11.82 -24.66
C SER A 660 14.35 13.21 -24.99
N LEU A 661 15.50 13.31 -25.65
CA LEU A 661 16.01 14.57 -26.18
C LEU A 661 15.22 14.93 -27.44
N GLU A 662 14.70 16.16 -27.51
CA GLU A 662 13.92 16.66 -28.64
C GLU A 662 14.68 16.50 -29.98
N ASN A 663 14.00 15.91 -30.96
CA ASN A 663 14.39 15.73 -32.37
C ASN A 663 15.63 14.86 -32.65
N THR A 664 15.52 13.56 -32.39
CA THR A 664 15.28 12.56 -33.44
C THR A 664 14.52 11.40 -32.81
N GLU A 665 13.55 10.86 -33.53
CA GLU A 665 12.53 9.91 -33.08
C GLU A 665 13.04 8.87 -32.05
N ASN A 666 12.65 9.10 -30.78
CA ASN A 666 12.93 8.29 -29.59
C ASN A 666 14.37 8.43 -29.06
N GLY A 667 14.55 8.84 -27.80
CA GLY A 667 15.84 8.86 -27.08
C GLY A 667 16.53 7.49 -26.97
N ALA A 668 16.98 6.97 -28.11
CA ALA A 668 17.45 5.62 -28.31
C ALA A 668 18.90 5.45 -27.87
N ILE A 669 19.70 6.52 -27.90
CA ILE A 669 21.12 6.48 -27.55
C ILE A 669 21.28 6.24 -26.05
N GLU A 670 20.68 7.07 -25.19
CA GLU A 670 20.79 6.94 -23.73
C GLU A 670 20.15 5.63 -23.25
N ARG A 671 19.04 5.21 -23.86
CA ARG A 671 18.44 3.88 -23.62
C ARG A 671 19.38 2.74 -24.02
N TYR A 672 20.03 2.85 -25.19
CA TYR A 672 21.00 1.87 -25.66
C TYR A 672 22.24 1.82 -24.76
N LEU A 673 22.75 2.99 -24.34
CA LEU A 673 23.87 3.11 -23.42
C LEU A 673 23.51 2.51 -22.06
N MET A 674 22.34 2.82 -21.50
CA MET A 674 21.90 2.20 -20.25
C MET A 674 21.81 0.68 -20.37
N LYS A 675 21.26 0.17 -21.49
CA LYS A 675 21.26 -1.26 -21.77
C LYS A 675 22.68 -1.82 -21.83
N LYS A 676 23.63 -1.13 -22.46
CA LYS A 676 25.04 -1.54 -22.50
C LYS A 676 25.73 -1.51 -21.14
N LEU A 677 25.42 -0.54 -20.29
CA LEU A 677 25.92 -0.50 -18.93
C LEU A 677 25.42 -1.70 -18.11
N VAL A 678 24.18 -2.13 -18.35
CA VAL A 678 23.64 -3.37 -17.77
C VAL A 678 24.31 -4.61 -18.37
N ASP A 679 24.46 -4.69 -19.71
CA ASP A 679 25.12 -5.81 -20.40
C ASP A 679 26.60 -5.97 -19.96
N LEU A 680 27.27 -4.87 -19.60
CA LEU A 680 28.64 -4.83 -19.10
C LEU A 680 28.76 -5.02 -17.58
N PHE A 681 27.66 -5.32 -16.88
CA PHE A 681 27.61 -5.50 -15.42
C PHE A 681 28.03 -4.27 -14.61
N VAL A 682 27.93 -3.06 -15.19
CA VAL A 682 28.09 -1.80 -14.44
C VAL A 682 26.86 -1.55 -13.56
N TYR A 683 25.67 -1.86 -14.09
CA TYR A 683 24.42 -1.87 -13.32
C TYR A 683 23.77 -3.25 -13.36
N GLN A 684 23.07 -3.61 -12.29
CA GLN A 684 22.24 -4.79 -12.24
C GLN A 684 20.77 -4.41 -12.47
N LYS A 685 20.10 -5.13 -13.37
CA LYS A 685 18.65 -5.01 -13.52
C LYS A 685 17.95 -5.89 -12.49
N LEU A 686 17.17 -5.26 -11.61
CA LEU A 686 16.31 -5.94 -10.63
C LEU A 686 14.84 -5.73 -10.98
N LEU A 687 13.99 -6.71 -10.65
CA LEU A 687 12.55 -6.60 -10.83
C LEU A 687 11.88 -6.38 -9.47
N TYR A 688 11.26 -5.22 -9.30
CA TYR A 688 10.46 -4.91 -8.12
C TYR A 688 8.97 -4.93 -8.48
N VAL A 689 8.17 -5.75 -7.79
CA VAL A 689 6.72 -5.87 -8.01
C VAL A 689 6.00 -5.24 -6.84
N ASP A 690 5.24 -4.17 -7.08
CA ASP A 690 4.47 -3.47 -6.05
C ASP A 690 3.00 -3.91 -6.05
N PHE A 691 2.64 -4.82 -5.14
CA PHE A 691 1.26 -5.30 -4.98
C PHE A 691 0.32 -4.28 -4.31
N GLN A 692 0.84 -3.15 -3.82
CA GLN A 692 0.06 -2.12 -3.14
C GLN A 692 -0.32 -0.94 -4.04
N ASP A 693 0.18 -0.90 -5.27
CA ASP A 693 -0.08 0.23 -6.16
C ASP A 693 -1.51 0.18 -6.74
N LEU A 694 -2.04 1.36 -7.09
CA LEU A 694 -3.35 1.50 -7.70
C LEU A 694 -3.18 1.93 -9.15
N CYS A 695 -3.45 1.02 -10.08
CA CYS A 695 -3.59 1.40 -11.48
C CYS A 695 -4.97 2.01 -11.71
N GLN A 696 -5.02 3.13 -12.42
CA GLN A 696 -6.29 3.59 -12.97
C GLN A 696 -6.79 2.52 -13.92
N ASN A 697 -7.96 1.95 -13.64
CA ASN A 697 -8.70 1.19 -14.64
C ASN A 697 -9.03 2.18 -15.75
N LEU A 698 -8.15 2.24 -16.75
CA LEU A 698 -8.55 2.61 -18.09
C LEU A 698 -9.54 1.52 -18.48
N ASN A 699 -10.80 1.73 -18.11
CA ASN A 699 -11.92 1.14 -18.82
C ASN A 699 -11.76 1.66 -20.24
N LEU A 700 -10.94 0.96 -21.02
CA LEU A 700 -11.09 0.90 -22.45
C LEU A 700 -12.51 0.39 -22.61
N TYR A 701 -13.45 1.34 -22.69
CA TYR A 701 -14.77 1.10 -23.19
C TYR A 701 -14.53 0.48 -24.55
N ASN A 702 -14.51 -0.86 -24.60
CA ASN A 702 -14.45 -1.58 -25.84
C ASN A 702 -15.59 -1.03 -26.67
N SER A 703 -15.25 -0.35 -27.75
CA SER A 703 -16.17 0.26 -28.71
C SER A 703 -17.21 -0.75 -29.23
N ALA A 704 -17.01 -2.05 -28.98
CA ALA A 704 -17.98 -3.13 -29.15
C ALA A 704 -19.33 -2.90 -28.42
N ARG A 705 -19.40 -2.16 -27.29
CA ARG A 705 -20.69 -1.80 -26.67
C ARG A 705 -21.45 -0.66 -27.40
N ARG A 706 -20.83 0.05 -28.35
CA ARG A 706 -21.55 1.02 -29.23
C ARG A 706 -22.29 0.34 -30.40
N LEU A 707 -22.09 -0.95 -30.64
CA LEU A 707 -22.70 -1.68 -31.75
C LEU A 707 -24.12 -2.22 -31.47
N PHE A 708 -24.73 -1.92 -30.32
CA PHE A 708 -26.16 -2.20 -30.08
C PHE A 708 -27.11 -1.09 -30.55
N ASN A 709 -26.60 0.02 -31.08
CA ASN A 709 -27.42 1.09 -31.66
C ASN A 709 -27.75 1.03 -33.17
N PRO A 710 -27.05 0.29 -34.06
CA PRO A 710 -27.40 0.30 -35.48
C PRO A 710 -28.67 -0.50 -35.76
N LEU A 711 -28.92 -1.64 -35.09
CA LEU A 711 -30.15 -2.42 -35.29
C LEU A 711 -31.40 -1.69 -34.76
N LEU A 712 -31.28 -0.97 -33.64
CA LEU A 712 -32.34 -0.12 -33.09
C LEU A 712 -32.59 1.14 -33.94
N ALA A 713 -31.55 1.71 -34.56
CA ALA A 713 -31.70 2.81 -35.50
C ALA A 713 -32.36 2.34 -36.81
N VAL A 714 -31.95 1.18 -37.33
CA VAL A 714 -32.56 0.56 -38.51
C VAL A 714 -34.01 0.18 -38.25
N SER A 715 -34.35 -0.38 -37.08
CA SER A 715 -35.74 -0.71 -36.74
C SER A 715 -36.61 0.55 -36.62
N LYS A 716 -36.10 1.63 -36.01
CA LYS A 716 -36.78 2.93 -35.97
C LYS A 716 -36.97 3.54 -37.37
N LEU A 717 -36.00 3.36 -38.27
CA LEU A 717 -36.08 3.86 -39.64
C LEU A 717 -37.08 3.06 -40.47
N ILE A 718 -37.12 1.73 -40.30
CA ILE A 718 -38.14 0.86 -40.92
C ILE A 718 -39.54 1.20 -40.41
N ILE A 719 -39.72 1.37 -39.10
CA ILE A 719 -41.01 1.77 -38.50
C ILE A 719 -41.44 3.15 -39.01
N SER A 720 -40.52 4.11 -39.08
CA SER A 720 -40.79 5.43 -39.66
C SER A 720 -41.16 5.37 -41.15
N MET A 721 -40.54 4.48 -41.93
CA MET A 721 -40.91 4.31 -43.34
C MET A 721 -42.30 3.68 -43.47
N LEU A 722 -42.61 2.64 -42.69
CA LEU A 722 -43.93 2.00 -42.66
C LEU A 722 -45.02 3.00 -42.27
N GLN A 723 -44.81 3.83 -41.26
CA GLN A 723 -45.77 4.87 -40.87
C GLN A 723 -45.99 5.92 -41.97
N LYS A 724 -44.94 6.32 -42.71
CA LYS A 724 -45.07 7.24 -43.85
C LYS A 724 -45.80 6.59 -45.03
N MET A 725 -45.53 5.31 -45.31
CA MET A 725 -46.25 4.54 -46.34
C MET A 725 -47.73 4.39 -46.01
N ILE A 726 -48.07 4.10 -44.75
CA ILE A 726 -49.47 4.01 -44.31
C ILE A 726 -50.17 5.38 -44.45
N ARG A 727 -49.52 6.48 -44.05
CA ARG A 727 -50.07 7.84 -44.27
C ARG A 727 -50.25 8.16 -45.75
N PHE A 728 -49.30 7.81 -46.60
CA PHE A 728 -49.40 7.98 -48.05
C PHE A 728 -50.57 7.19 -48.66
N PHE A 729 -50.78 5.94 -48.21
CA PHE A 729 -51.94 5.14 -48.64
C PHE A 729 -53.28 5.66 -48.12
N LEU A 730 -53.31 6.25 -46.93
CA LEU A 730 -54.50 6.91 -46.39
C LEU A 730 -54.81 8.24 -47.11
N GLU A 731 -53.79 9.00 -47.52
CA GLU A 731 -53.96 10.22 -48.33
C GLU A 731 -54.39 9.95 -49.78
N ILE A 732 -54.06 8.77 -50.34
CA ILE A 732 -54.41 8.38 -51.72
C ILE A 732 -55.87 7.92 -51.90
N ASN A 733 -56.67 7.86 -50.82
CA ASN A 733 -58.10 7.57 -50.83
C ASN A 733 -58.51 6.54 -51.92
N PRO A 734 -58.06 5.27 -51.81
CA PRO A 734 -58.17 4.26 -52.87
C PRO A 734 -59.61 3.97 -53.32
N LEU A 735 -60.62 4.37 -52.53
CA LEU A 735 -62.04 4.33 -52.91
C LEU A 735 -62.37 5.31 -54.05
N ALA A 736 -61.72 6.47 -54.14
CA ALA A 736 -61.92 7.43 -55.24
C ALA A 736 -61.37 6.90 -56.58
N ILE A 737 -60.29 6.12 -56.54
CA ILE A 737 -59.67 5.52 -57.74
C ILE A 737 -60.46 4.26 -58.18
N ILE A 738 -61.00 3.48 -57.24
CA ILE A 738 -61.85 2.32 -57.57
C ILE A 738 -63.24 2.75 -58.09
N PHE A 739 -63.85 3.83 -57.58
CA PHE A 739 -65.10 4.38 -58.12
C PHE A 739 -64.95 4.97 -59.54
N SER A 740 -63.77 5.48 -59.92
CA SER A 740 -63.49 5.95 -61.28
C SER A 740 -63.16 4.82 -62.28
N LEU A 741 -62.80 3.63 -61.79
CA LEU A 741 -62.60 2.42 -62.61
C LEU A 741 -63.91 1.64 -62.85
N PHE A 742 -64.88 1.71 -61.93
CA PHE A 742 -66.22 1.10 -62.14
C PHE A 742 -67.17 1.96 -63.01
N SER A 743 -66.87 3.24 -63.27
CA SER A 743 -67.68 4.09 -64.16
C SER A 743 -67.39 3.89 -65.67
N ARG A 744 -66.41 3.05 -66.03
CA ARG A 744 -66.04 2.75 -67.44
C ARG A 744 -66.47 1.36 -67.93
N ALA A 745 -67.21 0.59 -67.13
CA ALA A 745 -67.71 -0.74 -67.50
C ALA A 745 -69.25 -0.85 -67.40
N SER A 746 -69.97 0.17 -67.89
CA SER A 746 -71.42 0.10 -68.16
C SER A 746 -71.80 1.14 -69.21
N CYS A 747 -71.57 0.82 -70.48
CA CYS A 747 -72.27 1.45 -71.60
C CYS A 747 -72.20 0.52 -72.82
N LYS A 748 -73.19 -0.38 -72.95
CA LYS A 748 -73.55 -1.09 -74.18
C LYS A 748 -75.00 -1.57 -74.08
N SER A 749 -75.93 -0.73 -74.49
CA SER A 749 -76.97 -1.06 -75.49
C SER A 749 -77.98 0.09 -75.60
N CYS A 750 -78.07 0.66 -76.81
CA CYS A 750 -79.28 1.27 -77.38
C CYS A 750 -80.51 0.40 -77.06
N TRP A 751 -81.71 0.97 -76.92
CA TRP A 751 -82.33 1.91 -77.86
C TRP A 751 -82.25 3.38 -77.50
#